data_AF-A0A951TG05-F1
#
_entry.id   AF-A0A951TG05-F1
#
_cell.length_a   1.000
_cell.length_b   1.000
_cell.length_c   1.000
_cell.angle_alpha   90.00
_cell.angle_beta   90.00
_cell.angle_gamma   90.00
#
_symmetry.space_group_name_H-M   'P 1'
#
loop_
_entity.id
_entity.type
_entity.pdbx_description
1 polymer ?
#
loop_
_entity_poly.entity_id
_entity_poly.type
_entity_poly.pdbx_seq_one_letter_code
_entity_poly.pdbx_strand_id
1 'polypeptide(L)'
;MRVPHLLPILLLAVFAAVFAPATGRALEAGAGRADITPPVGTPMNGYGARMGRGSEGVHDPIWARALYLDDGTTRVFLVGMDLVAVNPELRARVLELAPDLVPPENIILTATHTHNGQGGMTRKMPVRLVSGRFMPDVLESTAMGITRAMQEAYDSRTRAAIGFGTAKQTGLTNNRRFSGGPRDEQIGVILVEDADGNPISVVANMAAHPTSIGDADMYQFSADYPGFFYTEMEKLTRPECVPIFLNGTQGNQTIGNPENKSDWARTESVGRLLAQRAKEVINGINCGEATLRVASAEPALPLALAGDMMPKSVFLQTLEINDLLMTFLPGEACVEIGLELRRRALELGYAAQFSVGLSNDYIMYFVPKHLYAEQNYEAAMNFYGPRIEDWFYREFTRLMGKSEAVPDPAPVEPATVEEIPGGLLLNLAGDPKSIGEARGRAFAEDLRLRWRQRIVEPLRSGAWTPPQSAWAYWPKFLEPSTLMVPMLGMAARPLLKDTPDTAFLEMEGLAAGAGLPFDAVWLLQSASTFDALADKSPLFSAPICTMAAAVGLPAGADDLLVARNLDWRWDNELPVVTKVRPDTGRAYVQVGFSWNAGVFTGMNDAGLVLCMERTADAQGAKAMQGPPVEMVLRDLLQNAEKPEAAIAALQALTHARGVHVLVAGFDGKKPAAAVVEFGQAVTVRRTDKEGLLLGMDPASPATPPEDQARYARFAELAAEKRIVGDREMQRILGDTGDGKGGPEQIWNSATRHSVVFVPKSGKVHVAFPGKDGGPGPHTTLSLKD
;
A
#
# COMPACT_ATOMS: atom_id res chain seq x y z
N MET A 1 50.24 56.56 -13.21
CA MET A 1 49.62 55.23 -13.02
C MET A 1 48.15 55.42 -12.66
N ARG A 2 47.24 55.07 -13.57
CA ARG A 2 45.88 54.57 -13.34
C ARG A 2 45.21 54.41 -14.71
N VAL A 3 44.69 53.21 -14.94
CA VAL A 3 44.15 52.65 -16.19
C VAL A 3 42.78 53.27 -16.50
N PRO A 4 42.42 53.57 -17.76
CA PRO A 4 41.06 53.95 -18.11
C PRO A 4 40.24 52.75 -18.61
N HIS A 5 38.96 52.83 -18.28
CA HIS A 5 37.88 51.89 -18.55
C HIS A 5 37.51 51.78 -20.03
N LEU A 6 37.23 50.56 -20.49
CA LEU A 6 36.57 50.25 -21.76
C LEU A 6 35.09 49.96 -21.49
N LEU A 7 34.22 50.68 -22.21
CA LEU A 7 32.76 50.49 -22.28
C LEU A 7 32.45 49.85 -23.64
N PRO A 8 31.72 48.72 -23.76
CA PRO A 8 31.33 48.19 -25.05
C PRO A 8 29.93 48.68 -25.46
N ILE A 9 29.82 48.99 -26.75
CA ILE A 9 28.63 49.43 -27.49
C ILE A 9 27.68 48.25 -27.69
N LEU A 10 26.40 48.44 -27.36
CA LEU A 10 25.30 47.51 -27.61
C LEU A 10 24.92 47.57 -29.11
N LEU A 11 24.94 46.44 -29.81
CA LEU A 11 24.44 46.28 -31.18
C LEU A 11 23.10 45.52 -31.13
N LEU A 12 22.00 46.22 -31.44
CA LEU A 12 20.67 45.64 -31.60
C LEU A 12 20.58 44.94 -32.97
N ALA A 13 20.46 43.62 -33.00
CA ALA A 13 20.10 42.86 -34.19
C ALA A 13 18.62 42.47 -34.10
N VAL A 14 17.80 43.08 -34.96
CA VAL A 14 16.39 42.72 -35.16
C VAL A 14 16.34 41.47 -36.04
N PHE A 15 16.04 40.31 -35.45
CA PHE A 15 15.65 39.12 -36.21
C PHE A 15 14.14 39.15 -36.44
N ALA A 16 13.73 39.47 -37.67
CA ALA A 16 12.36 39.25 -38.11
C ALA A 16 12.15 37.75 -38.36
N ALA A 17 11.48 37.06 -37.44
CA ALA A 17 11.02 35.70 -37.64
C ALA A 17 9.88 35.70 -38.67
N VAL A 18 10.14 35.15 -39.85
CA VAL A 18 9.09 34.77 -40.79
C VAL A 18 8.34 33.59 -40.19
N PHE A 19 7.16 33.82 -39.64
CA PHE A 19 6.21 32.77 -39.29
C PHE A 19 5.66 32.19 -40.60
N ALA A 20 6.32 31.15 -41.13
CA ALA A 20 5.62 30.20 -41.98
C ALA A 20 4.67 29.42 -41.06
N PRO A 21 3.36 29.33 -41.38
CA PRO A 21 2.50 28.41 -40.65
C PRO A 21 3.08 27.02 -40.84
N ALA A 22 3.27 26.28 -39.74
CA ALA A 22 3.55 24.86 -39.83
C ALA A 22 2.37 24.23 -40.57
N THR A 23 2.56 23.89 -41.84
CA THR A 23 1.62 23.07 -42.59
C THR A 23 1.72 21.67 -41.98
N GLY A 24 0.87 21.41 -40.98
CA GLY A 24 0.73 20.07 -40.41
C GLY A 24 0.48 19.09 -41.54
N ARG A 25 1.28 18.02 -41.60
CA ARG A 25 1.08 16.96 -42.58
C ARG A 25 -0.24 16.26 -42.23
N ALA A 26 -1.03 15.86 -43.22
CA ALA A 26 -2.28 15.16 -42.97
C ALA A 26 -2.01 13.85 -42.21
N LEU A 27 -2.88 13.50 -41.26
CA LEU A 27 -2.80 12.27 -40.49
C LEU A 27 -2.72 11.06 -41.44
N GLU A 28 -1.71 10.21 -41.24
CA GLU A 28 -1.66 8.88 -41.82
C GLU A 28 -2.00 7.85 -40.75
N ALA A 29 -2.83 6.87 -41.11
CA ALA A 29 -3.14 5.74 -40.26
C ALA A 29 -3.30 4.46 -41.07
N GLY A 30 -2.96 3.34 -40.45
CA GLY A 30 -3.17 2.01 -40.99
C GLY A 30 -3.33 0.99 -39.87
N ALA A 31 -3.96 -0.13 -40.18
CA ALA A 31 -4.20 -1.19 -39.21
C ALA A 31 -3.89 -2.56 -39.80
N GLY A 32 -3.54 -3.51 -38.93
CA GLY A 32 -3.11 -4.85 -39.30
C GLY A 32 -3.34 -5.85 -38.20
N ARG A 33 -3.40 -7.14 -38.53
CA ARG A 33 -3.60 -8.21 -37.54
C ARG A 33 -2.87 -9.49 -37.92
N ALA A 34 -2.34 -10.17 -36.91
CA ALA A 34 -1.67 -11.45 -37.09
C ALA A 34 -2.22 -12.48 -36.10
N ASP A 35 -2.40 -13.71 -36.59
CA ASP A 35 -2.68 -14.87 -35.74
C ASP A 35 -1.45 -15.17 -34.89
N ILE A 36 -1.67 -15.27 -33.58
CA ILE A 36 -0.65 -15.60 -32.58
C ILE A 36 -0.99 -16.89 -31.81
N THR A 37 -1.93 -17.69 -32.31
CA THR A 37 -2.38 -18.95 -31.69
C THR A 37 -1.24 -19.97 -31.70
N PRO A 38 -0.77 -20.44 -30.53
CA PRO A 38 0.28 -21.45 -30.51
C PRO A 38 -0.31 -22.86 -30.70
N PRO A 39 0.54 -23.87 -30.92
CA PRO A 39 0.09 -25.25 -31.00
C PRO A 39 -0.63 -25.73 -29.73
N VAL A 40 -1.61 -26.62 -29.89
CA VAL A 40 -2.27 -27.32 -28.77
C VAL A 40 -1.23 -28.01 -27.87
N GLY A 41 -1.45 -27.98 -26.56
CA GLY A 41 -0.50 -28.44 -25.55
C GLY A 41 0.47 -27.37 -25.07
N THR A 42 0.48 -26.19 -25.69
CA THR A 42 1.18 -25.01 -25.14
C THR A 42 0.55 -24.60 -23.82
N PRO A 43 1.35 -24.32 -22.75
CA PRO A 43 0.84 -23.82 -21.48
C PRO A 43 -0.14 -22.67 -21.65
N MET A 44 -1.18 -22.63 -20.82
CA MET A 44 -2.09 -21.49 -20.74
C MET A 44 -1.72 -20.60 -19.54
N ASN A 45 -2.12 -19.34 -19.57
CA ASN A 45 -1.88 -18.40 -18.47
C ASN A 45 -3.20 -17.95 -17.83
N GLY A 46 -3.15 -17.36 -16.62
CA GLY A 46 -4.29 -16.74 -15.94
C GLY A 46 -4.78 -17.55 -14.73
N TYR A 47 -5.34 -18.74 -14.96
CA TYR A 47 -5.88 -19.56 -13.86
C TYR A 47 -4.82 -20.40 -13.15
N GLY A 48 -4.55 -20.08 -11.88
CA GLY A 48 -3.68 -20.90 -11.02
C GLY A 48 -4.14 -22.36 -10.86
N ALA A 49 -5.44 -22.61 -10.98
CA ALA A 49 -6.02 -23.96 -10.93
C ALA A 49 -5.50 -24.91 -12.03
N ARG A 50 -5.00 -24.36 -13.16
CA ARG A 50 -4.40 -25.17 -14.23
C ARG A 50 -3.01 -25.70 -13.86
N MET A 51 -2.34 -25.14 -12.85
CA MET A 51 -0.97 -25.50 -12.46
C MET A 51 0.00 -25.51 -13.66
N GLY A 52 -0.16 -24.57 -14.59
CA GLY A 52 0.68 -24.45 -15.78
C GLY A 52 0.46 -25.52 -16.86
N ARG A 53 -0.67 -26.25 -16.82
CA ARG A 53 -1.07 -27.18 -17.89
C ARG A 53 -1.33 -26.45 -19.22
N GLY A 54 -1.11 -27.19 -20.31
CA GLY A 54 -1.35 -26.70 -21.67
C GLY A 54 -2.79 -26.83 -22.13
N SER A 55 -3.10 -26.17 -23.23
CA SER A 55 -4.40 -26.26 -23.87
C SER A 55 -4.69 -27.66 -24.41
N GLU A 56 -5.97 -28.01 -24.46
CA GLU A 56 -6.50 -29.26 -25.02
C GLU A 56 -7.17 -29.01 -26.40
N GLY A 57 -7.36 -27.75 -26.79
CA GLY A 57 -7.90 -27.37 -28.10
C GLY A 57 -7.88 -25.86 -28.35
N VAL A 58 -8.49 -25.46 -29.46
CA VAL A 58 -8.69 -24.07 -29.88
C VAL A 58 -10.16 -23.90 -30.20
N HIS A 59 -10.85 -23.03 -29.45
CA HIS A 59 -12.23 -22.65 -29.76
C HIS A 59 -12.26 -21.57 -30.83
N ASP A 60 -11.48 -20.50 -30.65
CA ASP A 60 -11.27 -19.42 -31.61
C ASP A 60 -9.81 -18.95 -31.59
N PRO A 61 -9.29 -18.42 -32.71
CA PRO A 61 -7.91 -17.94 -32.77
C PRO A 61 -7.70 -16.71 -31.89
N ILE A 62 -6.49 -16.59 -31.36
CA ILE A 62 -6.03 -15.41 -30.62
C ILE A 62 -5.19 -14.53 -31.54
N TRP A 63 -5.37 -13.22 -31.44
CA TRP A 63 -4.81 -12.25 -32.38
C TRP A 63 -3.89 -11.23 -31.71
N ALA A 64 -2.91 -10.75 -32.46
CA ALA A 64 -2.33 -9.43 -32.26
C ALA A 64 -2.93 -8.47 -33.29
N ARG A 65 -3.37 -7.29 -32.85
CA ARG A 65 -4.01 -6.27 -33.68
C ARG A 65 -3.32 -4.92 -33.44
N ALA A 66 -2.84 -4.29 -34.50
CA ALA A 66 -2.05 -3.07 -34.42
C ALA A 66 -2.72 -1.92 -35.18
N LEU A 67 -2.60 -0.72 -34.61
CA LEU A 67 -2.97 0.55 -35.22
C LEU A 67 -1.72 1.44 -35.26
N TYR A 68 -1.34 1.87 -36.46
CA TYR A 68 -0.32 2.88 -36.71
C TYR A 68 -0.98 4.25 -36.86
N LEU A 69 -0.44 5.28 -36.21
CA LEU A 69 -0.85 6.68 -36.35
C LEU A 69 0.37 7.58 -36.54
N ASP A 70 0.26 8.56 -37.45
CA ASP A 70 1.30 9.55 -37.76
C ASP A 70 0.66 10.91 -38.08
N ASP A 71 0.78 11.89 -37.18
CA ASP A 71 0.29 13.27 -37.40
C ASP A 71 1.33 14.17 -38.10
N GLY A 72 2.40 13.58 -38.63
CA GLY A 72 3.55 14.27 -39.22
C GLY A 72 4.60 14.73 -38.21
N THR A 73 4.31 14.70 -36.92
CA THR A 73 5.24 15.06 -35.83
C THR A 73 5.52 13.86 -34.93
N THR A 74 4.48 13.14 -34.53
CA THR A 74 4.50 12.00 -33.61
C THR A 74 3.98 10.78 -34.35
N ARG A 75 4.75 9.68 -34.26
CA ARG A 75 4.39 8.37 -34.80
C ARG A 75 4.23 7.38 -33.66
N VAL A 76 3.16 6.59 -33.66
CA VAL A 76 2.82 5.67 -32.56
C VAL A 76 2.22 4.36 -33.08
N PHE A 77 2.56 3.26 -32.44
CA PHE A 77 1.83 1.99 -32.55
C PHE A 77 1.02 1.73 -31.29
N LEU A 78 -0.27 1.48 -31.45
CA LEU A 78 -1.13 0.93 -30.42
C LEU A 78 -1.46 -0.52 -30.77
N VAL A 79 -1.03 -1.47 -29.94
CA VAL A 79 -1.18 -2.90 -30.19
C VAL A 79 -2.00 -3.54 -29.08
N GLY A 80 -3.11 -4.18 -29.44
CA GLY A 80 -3.91 -5.04 -28.58
C GLY A 80 -3.65 -6.51 -28.89
N MET A 81 -3.41 -7.32 -27.85
CA MET A 81 -3.17 -8.75 -27.98
C MET A 81 -4.12 -9.57 -27.12
N ASP A 82 -4.60 -10.69 -27.68
CA ASP A 82 -5.43 -11.67 -26.97
C ASP A 82 -4.57 -12.56 -26.06
N LEU A 83 -3.98 -11.93 -25.03
CA LEU A 83 -3.12 -12.54 -24.01
C LEU A 83 -3.64 -12.20 -22.61
N VAL A 84 -3.13 -12.93 -21.61
CA VAL A 84 -3.30 -12.54 -20.20
C VAL A 84 -2.61 -11.22 -19.92
N ALA A 85 -1.36 -11.04 -20.30
CA ALA A 85 -0.63 -9.83 -19.98
C ALA A 85 0.59 -9.65 -20.88
N VAL A 86 1.14 -8.43 -20.90
CA VAL A 86 2.43 -8.13 -21.52
C VAL A 86 3.53 -8.39 -20.48
N ASN A 87 4.21 -9.53 -20.54
CA ASN A 87 5.33 -9.79 -19.64
C ASN A 87 6.63 -9.13 -20.15
N PRO A 88 7.59 -8.80 -19.28
CA PRO A 88 8.82 -8.12 -19.65
C PRO A 88 9.62 -8.80 -20.77
N GLU A 89 9.68 -10.13 -20.78
CA GLU A 89 10.40 -10.87 -21.82
C GLU A 89 9.73 -10.74 -23.20
N LEU A 90 8.39 -10.71 -23.26
CA LEU A 90 7.66 -10.48 -24.51
C LEU A 90 7.84 -9.05 -24.97
N ARG A 91 7.71 -8.07 -24.07
CA ARG A 91 7.94 -6.66 -24.42
C ARG A 91 9.33 -6.45 -25.00
N ALA A 92 10.37 -6.92 -24.30
CA ALA A 92 11.75 -6.79 -24.76
C ALA A 92 11.92 -7.40 -26.15
N ARG A 93 11.38 -8.62 -26.36
CA ARG A 93 11.52 -9.29 -27.64
C ARG A 93 10.78 -8.60 -28.78
N VAL A 94 9.59 -8.06 -28.51
CA VAL A 94 8.85 -7.27 -29.51
C VAL A 94 9.62 -6.00 -29.87
N LEU A 95 10.19 -5.28 -28.90
CA LEU A 95 10.99 -4.08 -29.19
C LEU A 95 12.26 -4.39 -29.99
N GLU A 96 12.92 -5.52 -29.74
CA GLU A 96 14.08 -5.97 -30.52
C GLU A 96 13.73 -6.28 -31.98
N LEU A 97 12.52 -6.80 -32.23
CA LEU A 97 12.03 -7.17 -33.55
C LEU A 97 11.28 -6.06 -34.27
N ALA A 98 10.88 -5.01 -33.53
CA ALA A 98 10.05 -3.95 -34.07
C ALA A 98 10.79 -3.21 -35.19
N PRO A 99 10.08 -2.84 -36.28
CA PRO A 99 10.67 -2.07 -37.34
C PRO A 99 11.03 -0.66 -36.82
N ASP A 100 12.15 -0.10 -37.31
CA ASP A 100 12.65 1.24 -36.93
C ASP A 100 11.81 2.35 -37.60
N LEU A 101 10.54 2.42 -37.21
CA LEU A 101 9.52 3.30 -37.78
C LEU A 101 8.99 4.29 -36.74
N VAL A 102 9.01 3.91 -35.46
CA VAL A 102 8.60 4.75 -34.33
C VAL A 102 9.62 4.61 -33.19
N PRO A 103 9.78 5.63 -32.34
CA PRO A 103 10.57 5.48 -31.11
C PRO A 103 10.06 4.29 -30.26
N PRO A 104 10.94 3.49 -29.62
CA PRO A 104 10.52 2.33 -28.81
C PRO A 104 9.51 2.67 -27.71
N GLU A 105 9.61 3.88 -27.14
CA GLU A 105 8.65 4.42 -26.20
C GLU A 105 7.26 4.61 -26.82
N ASN A 106 7.15 4.90 -28.12
CA ASN A 106 5.88 5.06 -28.83
C ASN A 106 5.29 3.72 -29.34
N ILE A 107 5.79 2.58 -28.87
CA ILE A 107 5.20 1.25 -29.11
C ILE A 107 4.44 0.85 -27.83
N ILE A 108 3.12 0.97 -27.90
CA ILE A 108 2.20 0.70 -26.80
C ILE A 108 1.65 -0.70 -26.96
N LEU A 109 2.03 -1.61 -26.06
CA LEU A 109 1.55 -2.99 -26.05
C LEU A 109 0.52 -3.16 -24.94
N THR A 110 -0.64 -3.73 -25.28
CA THR A 110 -1.74 -3.96 -24.34
C THR A 110 -2.27 -5.38 -24.49
N ALA A 111 -2.76 -5.95 -23.40
CA ALA A 111 -3.38 -7.27 -23.41
C ALA A 111 -4.88 -7.16 -23.10
N THR A 112 -5.71 -7.97 -23.77
CA THR A 112 -7.15 -8.05 -23.44
C THR A 112 -7.39 -8.61 -22.05
N HIS A 113 -6.44 -9.39 -21.52
CA HIS A 113 -6.53 -10.19 -20.31
C HIS A 113 -7.36 -11.46 -20.45
N THR A 114 -7.47 -12.05 -21.64
CA THR A 114 -8.08 -13.39 -21.76
C THR A 114 -7.29 -14.41 -20.94
N HIS A 115 -7.97 -15.11 -20.02
CA HIS A 115 -7.41 -16.25 -19.30
C HIS A 115 -7.33 -17.50 -20.17
N ASN A 116 -7.76 -17.44 -21.43
CA ASN A 116 -7.69 -18.53 -22.37
C ASN A 116 -6.67 -18.27 -23.49
N GLY A 117 -5.65 -17.44 -23.21
CA GLY A 117 -4.46 -17.27 -24.06
C GLY A 117 -3.25 -18.09 -23.59
N GLN A 118 -2.14 -17.96 -24.32
CA GLN A 118 -0.90 -18.69 -24.06
C GLN A 118 -0.10 -18.17 -22.88
N GLY A 119 0.49 -19.12 -22.16
CA GLY A 119 1.55 -18.93 -21.18
C GLY A 119 2.91 -19.30 -21.76
N GLY A 120 3.80 -19.78 -20.91
CA GLY A 120 5.13 -20.25 -21.30
C GLY A 120 6.11 -19.17 -21.78
N MET A 121 5.79 -17.89 -21.63
CA MET A 121 6.62 -16.78 -22.12
C MET A 121 7.53 -16.13 -21.05
N THR A 122 7.47 -16.57 -19.79
CA THR A 122 8.29 -16.01 -18.70
C THR A 122 9.33 -17.00 -18.17
N ARG A 123 10.51 -16.48 -17.83
CA ARG A 123 11.60 -17.22 -17.19
C ARG A 123 11.43 -17.29 -15.66
N LYS A 124 10.64 -16.39 -15.07
CA LYS A 124 10.48 -16.26 -13.61
C LYS A 124 9.79 -17.49 -13.02
N MET A 125 10.52 -18.27 -12.22
CA MET A 125 10.03 -19.52 -11.61
C MET A 125 8.69 -19.41 -10.86
N PRO A 126 8.44 -18.38 -10.02
CA PRO A 126 7.16 -18.26 -9.32
C PRO A 126 5.96 -18.13 -10.25
N VAL A 127 6.10 -17.37 -11.35
CA VAL A 127 5.03 -17.13 -12.32
C VAL A 127 4.74 -18.38 -13.14
N ARG A 128 5.76 -19.23 -13.38
CA ARG A 128 5.62 -20.51 -14.10
C ARG A 128 4.71 -21.53 -13.41
N LEU A 129 4.39 -21.36 -12.13
CA LEU A 129 3.36 -22.17 -11.46
C LEU A 129 1.97 -21.94 -12.05
N VAL A 130 1.71 -20.72 -12.54
CA VAL A 130 0.45 -20.33 -13.17
C VAL A 130 0.56 -20.40 -14.69
N SER A 131 1.64 -19.87 -15.25
CA SER A 131 1.82 -19.75 -16.71
C SER A 131 2.47 -20.97 -17.38
N GLY A 132 2.82 -22.00 -16.62
CA GLY A 132 3.51 -23.20 -17.08
C GLY A 132 4.97 -23.01 -17.48
N ARG A 133 5.57 -24.08 -18.03
CA ARG A 133 7.00 -24.13 -18.37
C ARG A 133 7.36 -23.07 -19.41
N PHE A 134 8.54 -22.45 -19.26
CA PHE A 134 9.07 -21.54 -20.26
C PHE A 134 9.32 -22.28 -21.58
N MET A 135 8.80 -21.74 -22.68
CA MET A 135 8.92 -22.25 -24.05
C MET A 135 9.42 -21.09 -24.93
N PRO A 136 10.73 -21.02 -25.22
CA PRO A 136 11.29 -19.89 -25.98
C PRO A 136 10.68 -19.75 -27.38
N ASP A 137 10.31 -20.86 -28.02
CA ASP A 137 9.68 -20.84 -29.34
C ASP A 137 8.30 -20.15 -29.31
N VAL A 138 7.55 -20.28 -28.21
CA VAL A 138 6.25 -19.61 -28.02
C VAL A 138 6.44 -18.11 -27.85
N LEU A 139 7.45 -17.71 -27.06
CA LEU A 139 7.84 -16.30 -26.92
C LEU A 139 8.23 -15.70 -28.29
N GLU A 140 9.09 -16.41 -29.02
CA GLU A 140 9.58 -15.97 -30.33
C GLU A 140 8.45 -15.85 -31.36
N SER A 141 7.63 -16.89 -31.51
CA SER A 141 6.53 -16.89 -32.48
C SER A 141 5.48 -15.83 -32.16
N THR A 142 5.21 -15.59 -30.87
CA THR A 142 4.29 -14.53 -30.43
C THR A 142 4.85 -13.15 -30.76
N ALA A 143 6.13 -12.89 -30.46
CA ALA A 143 6.76 -11.61 -30.77
C ALA A 143 6.84 -11.35 -32.29
N MET A 144 7.16 -12.37 -33.09
CA MET A 144 7.11 -12.30 -34.55
C MET A 144 5.69 -12.01 -35.06
N GLY A 145 4.67 -12.63 -34.47
CA GLY A 145 3.28 -12.36 -34.82
C GLY A 145 2.89 -10.91 -34.55
N ILE A 146 3.22 -10.39 -33.37
CA ILE A 146 2.97 -8.99 -32.99
C ILE A 146 3.65 -8.02 -33.97
N THR A 147 4.92 -8.25 -34.28
CA THR A 147 5.67 -7.38 -35.22
C THR A 147 5.17 -7.48 -36.66
N ARG A 148 4.64 -8.64 -37.09
CA ARG A 148 3.92 -8.74 -38.37
C ARG A 148 2.65 -7.90 -38.40
N ALA A 149 1.85 -7.90 -37.33
CA ALA A 149 0.66 -7.05 -37.25
C ALA A 149 1.04 -5.56 -37.33
N MET A 150 2.12 -5.16 -36.66
CA MET A 150 2.66 -3.79 -36.75
C MET A 150 3.13 -3.44 -38.17
N GLN A 151 3.84 -4.35 -38.84
CA GLN A 151 4.29 -4.16 -40.21
C GLN A 151 3.11 -4.02 -41.17
N GLU A 152 2.09 -4.87 -41.05
CA GLU A 152 0.86 -4.78 -41.84
C GLU A 152 0.12 -3.46 -41.60
N ALA A 153 0.03 -2.99 -40.35
CA ALA A 153 -0.56 -1.70 -40.01
C ALA A 153 0.21 -0.52 -40.63
N TYR A 154 1.53 -0.61 -40.73
CA TYR A 154 2.32 0.41 -41.40
C TYR A 154 2.18 0.36 -42.93
N ASP A 155 2.18 -0.84 -43.51
CA ASP A 155 2.08 -1.03 -44.97
C ASP A 155 0.70 -0.68 -45.52
N SER A 156 -0.35 -0.81 -44.70
CA SER A 156 -1.72 -0.42 -45.05
C SER A 156 -2.02 1.07 -44.83
N ARG A 157 -1.04 1.86 -44.34
CA ARG A 157 -1.30 3.25 -43.98
C ARG A 157 -1.76 4.09 -45.17
N THR A 158 -2.74 4.93 -44.90
CA THR A 158 -3.31 5.88 -45.85
C THR A 158 -3.62 7.18 -45.14
N ARG A 159 -3.99 8.21 -45.89
CA ARG A 159 -4.53 9.44 -45.29
C ARG A 159 -5.79 9.10 -44.51
N ALA A 160 -5.85 9.55 -43.28
CA ALA A 160 -6.89 9.19 -42.33
C ALA A 160 -7.46 10.38 -41.59
N ALA A 161 -8.61 10.15 -40.97
CA ALA A 161 -9.21 11.02 -39.98
C ALA A 161 -9.50 10.21 -38.71
N ILE A 162 -9.43 10.84 -37.54
CA ILE A 162 -9.65 10.20 -36.25
C ILE A 162 -10.63 11.00 -35.41
N GLY A 163 -11.45 10.29 -34.63
CA GLY A 163 -12.32 10.87 -33.63
C GLY A 163 -12.56 9.90 -32.49
N PHE A 164 -13.17 10.38 -31.41
CA PHE A 164 -13.53 9.54 -30.27
C PHE A 164 -14.90 9.91 -29.72
N GLY A 165 -15.47 8.98 -28.96
CA GLY A 165 -16.73 9.16 -28.26
C GLY A 165 -16.82 8.24 -27.05
N THR A 166 -17.82 8.50 -26.21
CA THR A 166 -18.11 7.66 -25.04
C THR A 166 -19.59 7.35 -24.96
N ALA A 167 -19.93 6.14 -24.55
CA ALA A 167 -21.27 5.80 -24.09
C ALA A 167 -21.24 5.40 -22.62
N LYS A 168 -22.38 5.59 -21.96
CA LYS A 168 -22.64 4.99 -20.66
C LYS A 168 -23.34 3.64 -20.86
N GLN A 169 -22.81 2.58 -20.27
CA GLN A 169 -23.40 1.24 -20.25
C GLN A 169 -23.95 0.88 -18.88
N THR A 170 -25.04 0.10 -18.86
CA THR A 170 -25.56 -0.54 -17.65
C THR A 170 -25.64 -2.03 -17.87
N GLY A 171 -24.95 -2.81 -17.03
CA GLY A 171 -25.08 -4.26 -16.97
C GLY A 171 -24.10 -5.09 -17.80
N LEU A 172 -23.17 -4.48 -18.57
CA LEU A 172 -22.08 -5.21 -19.22
C LEU A 172 -20.88 -5.45 -18.31
N THR A 173 -20.75 -4.65 -17.25
CA THR A 173 -19.68 -4.77 -16.24
C THR A 173 -20.29 -4.85 -14.84
N ASN A 174 -19.69 -5.65 -13.97
CA ASN A 174 -20.04 -5.77 -12.55
C ASN A 174 -18.80 -5.76 -11.66
N ASN A 175 -18.93 -5.19 -10.46
CA ASN A 175 -17.94 -5.36 -9.41
C ASN A 175 -18.05 -6.79 -8.87
N ARG A 176 -16.94 -7.55 -8.89
CA ARG A 176 -16.91 -8.96 -8.48
C ARG A 176 -16.68 -9.17 -6.98
N ARG A 177 -16.51 -8.09 -6.21
CA ARG A 177 -16.20 -8.13 -4.77
C ARG A 177 -17.33 -7.62 -3.90
N PHE A 178 -17.94 -6.52 -4.29
CA PHE A 178 -19.00 -5.89 -3.52
C PHE A 178 -20.25 -5.74 -4.38
N SER A 179 -21.36 -6.29 -3.91
CA SER A 179 -22.66 -6.06 -4.54
C SER A 179 -22.97 -4.56 -4.52
N GLY A 180 -23.21 -3.97 -5.69
CA GLY A 180 -23.37 -2.52 -5.84
C GLY A 180 -22.09 -1.70 -5.64
N GLY A 181 -20.91 -2.34 -5.60
CA GLY A 181 -19.62 -1.66 -5.55
C GLY A 181 -19.32 -0.82 -6.79
N PRO A 182 -18.23 -0.04 -6.78
CA PRO A 182 -17.84 0.81 -7.90
C PRO A 182 -17.71 0.03 -9.22
N ARG A 183 -18.14 0.64 -10.31
CA ARG A 183 -18.07 0.10 -11.67
C ARG A 183 -17.65 1.19 -12.63
N ASP A 184 -16.92 0.80 -13.67
CA ASP A 184 -16.73 1.67 -14.82
C ASP A 184 -17.90 1.49 -15.79
N GLU A 185 -18.79 2.47 -15.80
CA GLU A 185 -19.95 2.49 -16.69
C GLU A 185 -19.62 3.10 -18.06
N GLN A 186 -18.36 3.48 -18.33
CA GLN A 186 -17.96 4.05 -19.62
C GLN A 186 -17.58 2.95 -20.63
N ILE A 187 -18.08 3.08 -21.86
CA ILE A 187 -17.49 2.47 -23.05
C ILE A 187 -16.84 3.61 -23.84
N GLY A 188 -15.52 3.57 -23.97
CA GLY A 188 -14.77 4.49 -24.82
C GLY A 188 -14.64 3.93 -26.23
N VAL A 189 -14.75 4.78 -27.25
CA VAL A 189 -14.56 4.37 -28.66
C VAL A 189 -13.68 5.39 -29.36
N ILE A 190 -12.67 4.91 -30.09
CA ILE A 190 -11.90 5.66 -31.08
C ILE A 190 -12.25 5.10 -32.45
N LEU A 191 -12.57 5.99 -33.38
CA LEU A 191 -12.83 5.66 -34.77
C LEU A 191 -11.73 6.28 -35.63
N VAL A 192 -11.12 5.44 -36.47
CA VAL A 192 -10.14 5.86 -37.48
C VAL A 192 -10.71 5.50 -38.84
N GLU A 193 -10.80 6.48 -39.73
CA GLU A 193 -11.39 6.33 -41.07
C GLU A 193 -10.41 6.78 -42.14
N ASP A 194 -10.53 6.19 -43.33
CA ASP A 194 -9.80 6.65 -44.52
C ASP A 194 -10.42 7.93 -45.11
N ALA A 195 -9.83 8.45 -46.19
CA ALA A 195 -10.30 9.65 -46.87
C ALA A 195 -11.73 9.53 -47.46
N ASP A 196 -12.26 8.32 -47.64
CA ASP A 196 -13.61 8.05 -48.13
C ASP A 196 -14.61 7.84 -46.97
N GLY A 197 -14.16 7.95 -45.71
CA GLY A 197 -14.98 7.72 -44.52
C GLY A 197 -15.19 6.25 -44.20
N ASN A 198 -14.38 5.34 -44.77
CA ASN A 198 -14.47 3.93 -44.40
C ASN A 198 -13.63 3.65 -43.14
N PRO A 199 -14.15 2.88 -42.16
CA PRO A 199 -13.40 2.53 -40.96
C PRO A 199 -12.15 1.70 -41.28
N ILE A 200 -10.98 2.23 -40.89
CA ILE A 200 -9.69 1.53 -40.83
C ILE A 200 -9.62 0.71 -39.54
N SER A 201 -9.96 1.33 -38.41
CA SER A 201 -9.94 0.69 -37.10
C SER A 201 -11.00 1.28 -36.17
N VAL A 202 -11.53 0.43 -35.29
CA VAL A 202 -12.37 0.82 -34.16
C VAL A 202 -11.70 0.32 -32.88
N VAL A 203 -11.28 1.23 -32.02
CA VAL A 203 -10.70 0.89 -30.72
C VAL A 203 -11.77 1.06 -29.65
N ALA A 204 -12.11 0.00 -28.92
CA ALA A 204 -13.07 0.06 -27.81
C ALA A 204 -12.36 -0.14 -26.46
N ASN A 205 -12.75 0.64 -25.45
CA ASN A 205 -12.27 0.50 -24.07
C ASN A 205 -13.43 0.21 -23.12
N MET A 206 -13.31 -0.87 -22.33
CA MET A 206 -14.27 -1.24 -21.29
C MET A 206 -13.53 -1.98 -20.16
N ALA A 207 -13.88 -1.71 -18.91
CA ALA A 207 -13.26 -2.37 -17.75
C ALA A 207 -14.01 -3.65 -17.37
N ALA A 208 -13.69 -4.78 -17.99
CA ALA A 208 -14.24 -6.07 -17.57
C ALA A 208 -13.25 -7.21 -17.80
N HIS A 209 -13.07 -8.03 -16.78
CA HIS A 209 -12.15 -9.15 -16.80
C HIS A 209 -12.65 -10.25 -17.77
N PRO A 210 -11.88 -10.64 -18.80
CA PRO A 210 -12.24 -11.71 -19.75
C PRO A 210 -11.95 -13.10 -19.16
N THR A 211 -12.85 -13.45 -18.24
CA THR A 211 -12.96 -14.75 -17.58
C THR A 211 -14.41 -15.22 -17.69
N SER A 212 -14.99 -15.16 -18.89
CA SER A 212 -16.40 -15.53 -19.11
C SER A 212 -16.58 -17.00 -19.50
N ILE A 213 -15.50 -17.64 -19.95
CA ILE A 213 -15.47 -19.07 -20.30
C ILE A 213 -15.60 -19.93 -19.04
N GLY A 214 -16.52 -20.89 -19.07
CA GLY A 214 -16.81 -21.79 -17.96
C GLY A 214 -15.78 -22.91 -17.78
N ASP A 215 -15.82 -23.57 -16.62
CA ASP A 215 -14.84 -24.59 -16.21
C ASP A 215 -14.69 -25.75 -17.20
N ALA A 216 -15.79 -26.16 -17.87
CA ALA A 216 -15.77 -27.25 -18.84
C ALA A 216 -14.86 -26.98 -20.05
N ASP A 217 -14.68 -25.70 -20.40
CA ASP A 217 -13.90 -25.24 -21.55
C ASP A 217 -12.61 -24.50 -21.11
N MET A 218 -12.22 -24.64 -19.85
CA MET A 218 -11.07 -23.94 -19.29
C MET A 218 -9.74 -24.30 -19.97
N TYR A 219 -9.67 -25.33 -20.81
CA TYR A 219 -8.46 -25.73 -21.54
C TYR A 219 -8.50 -25.41 -23.04
N GLN A 220 -9.48 -24.62 -23.51
CA GLN A 220 -9.57 -24.19 -24.91
C GLN A 220 -8.89 -22.84 -25.11
N PHE A 221 -8.05 -22.68 -26.14
CA PHE A 221 -7.61 -21.35 -26.55
C PHE A 221 -8.79 -20.52 -27.06
N SER A 222 -8.88 -19.26 -26.62
CA SER A 222 -9.94 -18.33 -27.00
C SER A 222 -9.59 -16.90 -26.63
N ALA A 223 -10.02 -15.95 -27.45
CA ALA A 223 -9.96 -14.52 -27.15
C ALA A 223 -11.04 -14.07 -26.14
N ASP A 224 -11.88 -14.98 -25.62
CA ASP A 224 -12.99 -14.72 -24.68
C ASP A 224 -14.03 -13.74 -25.28
N TYR A 225 -14.79 -12.99 -24.49
CA TYR A 225 -15.79 -12.04 -25.03
C TYR A 225 -15.20 -10.99 -26.01
N PRO A 226 -13.91 -10.54 -25.89
CA PRO A 226 -13.27 -9.71 -26.91
C PRO A 226 -13.26 -10.33 -28.32
N GLY A 227 -13.11 -11.65 -28.43
CA GLY A 227 -13.14 -12.35 -29.73
C GLY A 227 -14.48 -12.17 -30.46
N PHE A 228 -15.58 -12.24 -29.71
CA PHE A 228 -16.92 -12.00 -30.24
C PHE A 228 -17.18 -10.51 -30.53
N PHE A 229 -16.58 -9.59 -29.75
CA PHE A 229 -16.57 -8.16 -30.08
C PHE A 229 -15.92 -7.90 -31.43
N TYR A 230 -14.74 -8.47 -31.70
CA TYR A 230 -14.06 -8.28 -32.98
C TYR A 230 -14.91 -8.78 -34.16
N THR A 231 -15.41 -10.01 -34.04
CA THR A 231 -16.20 -10.64 -35.10
C THR A 231 -17.48 -9.85 -35.39
N GLU A 232 -18.15 -9.34 -34.37
CA GLU A 232 -19.36 -8.52 -34.55
C GLU A 232 -19.03 -7.12 -35.09
N MET A 233 -17.93 -6.49 -34.64
CA MET A 233 -17.51 -5.19 -35.17
C MET A 233 -17.13 -5.25 -36.65
N GLU A 234 -16.43 -6.30 -37.09
CA GLU A 234 -16.09 -6.55 -38.50
C GLU A 234 -17.37 -6.68 -39.36
N LYS A 235 -18.46 -7.25 -38.81
CA LYS A 235 -19.78 -7.29 -39.48
C LYS A 235 -20.50 -5.94 -39.48
N LEU A 236 -20.41 -5.17 -38.40
CA LEU A 236 -21.09 -3.88 -38.22
C LEU A 236 -20.39 -2.71 -38.93
N THR A 237 -19.14 -2.91 -39.37
CA THR A 237 -18.33 -1.92 -40.10
C THR A 237 -18.00 -2.43 -41.50
N ARG A 238 -16.89 -3.13 -41.66
CA ARG A 238 -16.46 -3.82 -42.88
C ARG A 238 -15.40 -4.88 -42.56
N PRO A 239 -15.20 -5.91 -43.42
CA PRO A 239 -14.21 -6.96 -43.20
C PRO A 239 -12.75 -6.47 -43.06
N GLU A 240 -12.42 -5.33 -43.67
CA GLU A 240 -11.08 -4.73 -43.64
C GLU A 240 -10.83 -3.85 -42.40
N CYS A 241 -11.87 -3.52 -41.65
CA CYS A 241 -11.72 -2.80 -40.39
C CYS A 241 -11.05 -3.73 -39.37
N VAL A 242 -10.02 -3.23 -38.69
CA VAL A 242 -9.35 -3.98 -37.62
C VAL A 242 -9.81 -3.43 -36.26
N PRO A 243 -10.83 -4.02 -35.62
CA PRO A 243 -11.24 -3.59 -34.29
C PRO A 243 -10.22 -4.02 -33.23
N ILE A 244 -9.97 -3.17 -32.24
CA ILE A 244 -9.04 -3.40 -31.11
C ILE A 244 -9.80 -3.23 -29.80
N PHE A 245 -9.64 -4.16 -28.87
CA PHE A 245 -10.22 -4.10 -27.55
C PHE A 245 -9.13 -3.75 -26.53
N LEU A 246 -9.37 -2.73 -25.73
CA LEU A 246 -8.50 -2.26 -24.66
C LEU A 246 -9.19 -2.49 -23.33
N ASN A 247 -8.63 -3.35 -22.48
CA ASN A 247 -9.22 -3.57 -21.17
C ASN A 247 -8.99 -2.37 -20.25
N GLY A 248 -10.01 -2.01 -19.49
CA GLY A 248 -9.92 -0.94 -18.50
C GLY A 248 -9.25 -1.34 -17.18
N THR A 249 -9.52 -0.60 -16.12
CA THR A 249 -9.14 -0.96 -14.74
C THR A 249 -10.02 -2.10 -14.24
N GLN A 250 -9.66 -3.31 -14.66
CA GLN A 250 -10.49 -4.49 -14.48
C GLN A 250 -10.33 -5.19 -13.12
N GLY A 251 -9.38 -4.78 -12.27
CA GLY A 251 -8.87 -5.63 -11.18
C GLY A 251 -9.94 -6.22 -10.27
N ASN A 252 -11.01 -5.48 -10.00
CA ASN A 252 -12.19 -5.94 -9.24
C ASN A 252 -13.48 -5.98 -10.07
N GLN A 253 -13.37 -5.98 -11.39
CA GLN A 253 -14.48 -6.00 -12.34
C GLN A 253 -14.62 -7.37 -13.00
N THR A 254 -15.81 -7.69 -13.50
CA THR A 254 -16.10 -8.87 -14.32
C THR A 254 -17.20 -8.52 -15.31
N ILE A 255 -17.40 -9.35 -16.33
CA ILE A 255 -18.52 -9.17 -17.26
C ILE A 255 -19.86 -9.38 -16.55
N GLY A 256 -20.85 -8.59 -16.96
CA GLY A 256 -22.23 -8.78 -16.55
C GLY A 256 -22.91 -9.96 -17.25
N ASN A 257 -24.23 -9.94 -17.25
CA ASN A 257 -25.06 -10.91 -17.96
C ASN A 257 -26.43 -10.31 -18.32
N PRO A 258 -26.47 -9.25 -19.14
CA PRO A 258 -27.69 -8.49 -19.39
C PRO A 258 -28.78 -9.30 -20.10
N GLU A 259 -28.42 -10.33 -20.86
CA GLU A 259 -29.37 -11.21 -21.56
C GLU A 259 -29.65 -12.53 -20.80
N ASN A 260 -29.14 -12.68 -19.58
CA ASN A 260 -29.33 -13.86 -18.73
C ASN A 260 -29.01 -15.20 -19.42
N LYS A 261 -27.90 -15.24 -20.14
CA LYS A 261 -27.40 -16.43 -20.85
C LYS A 261 -26.36 -17.18 -20.00
N SER A 262 -26.01 -18.40 -20.39
CA SER A 262 -24.93 -19.19 -19.76
C SER A 262 -23.81 -19.51 -20.75
N ASP A 263 -22.65 -19.92 -20.22
CA ASP A 263 -21.54 -20.51 -20.99
C ASP A 263 -21.10 -19.64 -22.18
N TRP A 264 -20.86 -20.26 -23.34
CA TRP A 264 -20.49 -19.57 -24.56
C TRP A 264 -21.56 -18.56 -25.02
N ALA A 265 -22.85 -18.83 -24.80
CA ALA A 265 -23.90 -17.89 -25.19
C ALA A 265 -23.82 -16.59 -24.37
N ARG A 266 -23.39 -16.65 -23.10
CA ARG A 266 -23.10 -15.47 -22.27
C ARG A 266 -21.88 -14.72 -22.81
N THR A 267 -20.80 -15.45 -23.09
CA THR A 267 -19.55 -14.90 -23.63
C THR A 267 -19.80 -14.15 -24.95
N GLU A 268 -20.51 -14.80 -25.88
CA GLU A 268 -20.91 -14.22 -27.16
C GLU A 268 -21.80 -12.99 -26.96
N SER A 269 -22.82 -13.09 -26.11
CA SER A 269 -23.76 -12.00 -25.82
C SER A 269 -23.05 -10.73 -25.39
N VAL A 270 -22.12 -10.83 -24.44
CA VAL A 270 -21.37 -9.66 -23.95
C VAL A 270 -20.52 -9.04 -25.04
N GLY A 271 -19.78 -9.85 -25.82
CA GLY A 271 -18.96 -9.34 -26.93
C GLY A 271 -19.80 -8.66 -28.01
N ARG A 272 -20.93 -9.25 -28.38
CA ARG A 272 -21.86 -8.68 -29.38
C ARG A 272 -22.51 -7.38 -28.90
N LEU A 273 -22.96 -7.33 -27.65
CA LEU A 273 -23.54 -6.12 -27.08
C LEU A 273 -22.51 -5.00 -26.98
N LEU A 274 -21.26 -5.31 -26.61
CA LEU A 274 -20.18 -4.33 -26.62
C LEU A 274 -19.97 -3.76 -28.03
N ALA A 275 -19.95 -4.60 -29.06
CA ALA A 275 -19.81 -4.16 -30.45
C ALA A 275 -20.99 -3.28 -30.90
N GLN A 276 -22.22 -3.66 -30.54
CA GLN A 276 -23.41 -2.86 -30.83
C GLN A 276 -23.36 -1.48 -30.16
N ARG A 277 -22.96 -1.42 -28.88
CA ARG A 277 -22.75 -0.14 -28.17
C ARG A 277 -21.64 0.68 -28.79
N ALA A 278 -20.53 0.07 -29.20
CA ALA A 278 -19.46 0.77 -29.88
C ALA A 278 -19.95 1.35 -31.22
N LYS A 279 -20.76 0.60 -31.98
CA LYS A 279 -21.38 1.07 -33.23
C LYS A 279 -22.35 2.22 -33.01
N GLU A 280 -23.13 2.21 -31.93
CA GLU A 280 -23.99 3.34 -31.56
C GLU A 280 -23.17 4.62 -31.31
N VAL A 281 -22.03 4.50 -30.62
CA VAL A 281 -21.11 5.63 -30.38
C VAL A 281 -20.51 6.17 -31.67
N ILE A 282 -20.06 5.27 -32.56
CA ILE A 282 -19.47 5.62 -33.87
C ILE A 282 -20.35 6.60 -34.65
N ASN A 283 -21.68 6.42 -34.62
CA ASN A 283 -22.60 7.27 -35.36
C ASN A 283 -22.60 8.75 -34.91
N GLY A 284 -22.06 9.04 -33.73
CA GLY A 284 -21.91 10.39 -33.19
C GLY A 284 -20.48 10.94 -33.21
N ILE A 285 -19.50 10.16 -33.69
CA ILE A 285 -18.10 10.59 -33.76
C ILE A 285 -17.90 11.44 -35.02
N ASN A 286 -17.29 12.62 -34.85
CA ASN A 286 -16.79 13.41 -35.97
C ASN A 286 -15.27 13.19 -36.08
N CYS A 287 -14.84 12.57 -37.18
CA CYS A 287 -13.42 12.34 -37.45
C CYS A 287 -12.78 13.58 -38.11
N GLY A 288 -11.54 13.88 -37.71
CA GLY A 288 -10.75 14.97 -38.30
C GLY A 288 -9.25 14.70 -38.22
N GLU A 289 -8.45 15.74 -38.46
CA GLU A 289 -7.00 15.67 -38.23
C GLU A 289 -6.69 15.44 -36.74
N ALA A 290 -5.52 14.86 -36.44
CA ALA A 290 -5.08 14.58 -35.08
C ALA A 290 -3.90 15.48 -34.67
N THR A 291 -3.81 15.77 -33.39
CA THR A 291 -2.55 16.07 -32.71
C THR A 291 -2.28 14.96 -31.71
N LEU A 292 -1.12 14.33 -31.84
CA LEU A 292 -0.68 13.20 -31.04
C LEU A 292 0.42 13.64 -30.09
N ARG A 293 0.26 13.32 -28.81
CA ARG A 293 1.31 13.48 -27.81
C ARG A 293 1.46 12.19 -27.03
N VAL A 294 2.67 11.64 -27.06
CA VAL A 294 3.08 10.53 -26.21
C VAL A 294 3.98 11.09 -25.11
N ALA A 295 3.69 10.71 -23.87
CA ALA A 295 4.60 10.98 -22.75
C ALA A 295 4.86 9.70 -21.97
N SER A 296 6.09 9.51 -21.54
CA SER A 296 6.50 8.34 -20.76
C SER A 296 7.51 8.71 -19.69
N ALA A 297 7.54 7.93 -18.62
CA ALA A 297 8.54 8.01 -17.58
C ALA A 297 8.82 6.61 -17.03
N GLU A 298 9.99 6.43 -16.42
CA GLU A 298 10.33 5.21 -15.68
C GLU A 298 10.56 5.52 -14.19
N PRO A 299 9.51 5.93 -13.45
CA PRO A 299 9.65 6.27 -12.05
C PRO A 299 9.97 5.04 -11.18
N ALA A 300 10.64 5.29 -10.05
CA ALA A 300 10.80 4.30 -9.00
C ALA A 300 9.45 3.95 -8.36
N LEU A 301 9.19 2.67 -8.19
CA LEU A 301 8.03 2.14 -7.48
C LEU A 301 8.22 2.28 -5.97
N PRO A 302 7.13 2.36 -5.17
CA PRO A 302 7.21 2.16 -3.74
C PRO A 302 7.88 0.81 -3.39
N LEU A 303 8.51 0.72 -2.23
CA LEU A 303 9.24 -0.49 -1.85
C LEU A 303 8.26 -1.65 -1.60
N ALA A 304 8.47 -2.76 -2.30
CA ALA A 304 7.70 -3.97 -2.16
C ALA A 304 8.30 -4.93 -1.13
N LEU A 305 7.44 -5.57 -0.33
CA LEU A 305 7.87 -6.58 0.65
C LEU A 305 8.48 -7.83 -0.01
N ALA A 306 8.03 -8.14 -1.23
CA ALA A 306 8.53 -9.25 -2.04
C ALA A 306 9.91 -8.99 -2.67
N GLY A 307 10.57 -7.87 -2.34
CA GLY A 307 11.95 -7.59 -2.69
C GLY A 307 12.24 -7.77 -4.18
N ASP A 308 13.28 -8.53 -4.50
CA ASP A 308 13.74 -8.73 -5.89
C ASP A 308 12.78 -9.57 -6.77
N MET A 309 11.68 -10.12 -6.21
CA MET A 309 10.63 -10.73 -7.02
C MET A 309 9.82 -9.68 -7.80
N MET A 310 9.74 -8.46 -7.26
CA MET A 310 9.00 -7.34 -7.85
C MET A 310 9.98 -6.31 -8.42
N PRO A 311 9.65 -5.65 -9.54
CA PRO A 311 10.49 -4.60 -10.08
C PRO A 311 10.55 -3.37 -9.16
N LYS A 312 11.63 -2.59 -9.29
CA LYS A 312 11.90 -1.38 -8.52
C LYS A 312 11.53 -0.09 -9.26
N SER A 313 11.32 -0.19 -10.57
CA SER A 313 10.84 0.87 -11.46
C SER A 313 9.80 0.28 -12.41
N VAL A 314 9.01 1.14 -13.05
CA VAL A 314 8.08 0.70 -14.09
C VAL A 314 7.93 1.76 -15.16
N PHE A 315 7.78 1.32 -16.41
CA PHE A 315 7.51 2.20 -17.54
C PHE A 315 6.04 2.63 -17.53
N LEU A 316 5.78 3.91 -17.27
CA LEU A 316 4.46 4.52 -17.36
C LEU A 316 4.34 5.34 -18.63
N GLN A 317 3.13 5.39 -19.19
CA GLN A 317 2.89 6.07 -20.46
C GLN A 317 1.48 6.67 -20.56
N THR A 318 1.36 7.77 -21.28
CA THR A 318 0.09 8.37 -21.71
C THR A 318 0.03 8.59 -23.23
N LEU A 319 -1.16 8.29 -23.77
CA LEU A 319 -1.73 8.57 -25.10
C LEU A 319 -2.56 9.86 -25.15
N GLU A 320 -2.14 10.97 -25.74
CA GLU A 320 -3.06 12.07 -26.05
C GLU A 320 -3.38 12.12 -27.54
N ILE A 321 -4.68 12.10 -27.88
CA ILE A 321 -5.22 12.25 -29.23
C ILE A 321 -6.23 13.39 -29.19
N ASN A 322 -5.84 14.57 -29.68
CA ASN A 322 -6.64 15.79 -29.50
C ASN A 322 -6.97 16.00 -28.01
N ASP A 323 -8.26 16.02 -27.65
CA ASP A 323 -8.74 16.19 -26.26
C ASP A 323 -9.05 14.86 -25.53
N LEU A 324 -8.68 13.71 -26.10
CA LEU A 324 -8.74 12.41 -25.43
C LEU A 324 -7.41 12.11 -24.73
N LEU A 325 -7.47 11.75 -23.45
CA LEU A 325 -6.35 11.18 -22.70
C LEU A 325 -6.52 9.65 -22.55
N MET A 326 -5.46 8.91 -22.83
CA MET A 326 -5.35 7.48 -22.54
C MET A 326 -4.23 7.26 -21.53
N THR A 327 -4.48 6.44 -20.52
CA THR A 327 -3.55 6.17 -19.41
C THR A 327 -3.27 4.68 -19.34
N PHE A 328 -2.00 4.28 -19.52
CA PHE A 328 -1.60 2.89 -19.66
C PHE A 328 -1.02 2.34 -18.35
N LEU A 329 -1.77 1.49 -17.66
CA LEU A 329 -1.41 0.93 -16.35
C LEU A 329 -0.71 -0.43 -16.48
N PRO A 330 0.39 -0.67 -15.76
CA PRO A 330 1.24 -1.86 -15.90
C PRO A 330 0.71 -3.09 -15.12
N GLY A 331 -0.60 -3.30 -15.10
CA GLY A 331 -1.20 -4.39 -14.32
C GLY A 331 -2.71 -4.25 -14.14
N GLU A 332 -3.22 -4.85 -13.07
CA GLU A 332 -4.64 -5.01 -12.77
C GLU A 332 -5.09 -4.03 -11.69
N ALA A 333 -5.20 -2.75 -12.05
CA ALA A 333 -5.73 -1.75 -11.13
C ALA A 333 -7.23 -1.99 -10.88
N CYS A 334 -7.65 -1.91 -9.61
CA CYS A 334 -9.04 -1.82 -9.23
C CYS A 334 -9.70 -0.56 -9.82
N VAL A 335 -11.00 -0.65 -10.09
CA VAL A 335 -11.72 0.35 -10.88
C VAL A 335 -11.69 1.76 -10.29
N GLU A 336 -11.62 1.86 -8.97
CA GLU A 336 -11.57 3.11 -8.23
C GLU A 336 -10.38 3.98 -8.65
N ILE A 337 -9.23 3.36 -8.95
CA ILE A 337 -8.03 4.05 -9.41
C ILE A 337 -8.28 4.67 -10.80
N GLY A 338 -8.90 3.92 -11.71
CA GLY A 338 -9.23 4.41 -13.05
C GLY A 338 -10.27 5.51 -13.05
N LEU A 339 -11.29 5.39 -12.20
CA LEU A 339 -12.34 6.42 -12.04
C LEU A 339 -11.76 7.73 -11.52
N GLU A 340 -10.83 7.68 -10.57
CA GLU A 340 -10.18 8.87 -10.02
C GLU A 340 -9.20 9.51 -11.02
N LEU A 341 -8.44 8.72 -11.77
CA LEU A 341 -7.62 9.23 -12.88
C LEU A 341 -8.47 9.93 -13.94
N ARG A 342 -9.63 9.37 -14.28
CA ARG A 342 -10.60 10.00 -15.18
C ARG A 342 -11.11 11.33 -14.63
N ARG A 343 -11.54 11.37 -13.37
CA ARG A 343 -12.03 12.61 -12.72
C ARG A 343 -10.99 13.72 -12.83
N ARG A 344 -9.73 13.43 -12.48
CA ARG A 344 -8.61 14.37 -12.56
C ARG A 344 -8.35 14.87 -13.98
N ALA A 345 -8.39 13.97 -14.96
CA ALA A 345 -8.21 14.36 -16.37
C ALA A 345 -9.33 15.30 -16.85
N LEU A 346 -10.59 15.01 -16.50
CA LEU A 346 -11.71 15.88 -16.85
C LEU A 346 -11.59 17.26 -16.18
N GLU A 347 -11.11 17.32 -14.94
CA GLU A 347 -10.84 18.59 -14.23
C GLU A 347 -9.73 19.42 -14.88
N LEU A 348 -8.76 18.77 -15.52
CA LEU A 348 -7.72 19.42 -16.34
C LEU A 348 -8.21 19.81 -17.74
N GLY A 349 -9.49 19.56 -18.06
CA GLY A 349 -10.11 19.97 -19.33
C GLY A 349 -9.92 19.00 -20.49
N TYR A 350 -9.57 17.73 -20.25
CA TYR A 350 -9.74 16.69 -21.27
C TYR A 350 -11.23 16.42 -21.50
N ALA A 351 -11.62 16.10 -22.74
CA ALA A 351 -13.01 15.81 -23.08
C ALA A 351 -13.42 14.37 -22.71
N ALA A 352 -12.45 13.44 -22.70
CA ALA A 352 -12.63 12.07 -22.24
C ALA A 352 -11.30 11.50 -21.72
N GLN A 353 -11.38 10.48 -20.87
CA GLN A 353 -10.21 9.70 -20.45
C GLN A 353 -10.49 8.20 -20.47
N PHE A 354 -9.58 7.44 -21.08
CA PHE A 354 -9.59 5.98 -21.14
C PHE A 354 -8.44 5.43 -20.29
N SER A 355 -8.77 4.72 -19.21
CA SER A 355 -7.78 3.95 -18.47
C SER A 355 -7.63 2.60 -19.16
N VAL A 356 -6.40 2.19 -19.43
CA VAL A 356 -6.07 0.95 -20.14
C VAL A 356 -5.14 0.13 -19.25
N GLY A 357 -5.63 -0.99 -18.72
CA GLY A 357 -4.82 -1.89 -17.90
C GLY A 357 -3.86 -2.73 -18.73
N LEU A 358 -3.05 -3.55 -18.05
CA LEU A 358 -2.22 -4.60 -18.67
C LEU A 358 -1.35 -4.10 -19.82
N SER A 359 -0.79 -2.91 -19.65
CA SER A 359 -0.08 -2.19 -20.69
C SER A 359 1.41 -2.14 -20.41
N ASN A 360 2.23 -2.51 -21.39
CA ASN A 360 3.69 -2.52 -21.40
C ASN A 360 4.38 -3.41 -20.33
N ASP A 361 3.72 -3.74 -19.23
CA ASP A 361 4.23 -4.60 -18.17
C ASP A 361 3.07 -5.25 -17.40
N TYR A 362 3.40 -6.19 -16.51
CA TYR A 362 2.47 -6.84 -15.60
C TYR A 362 3.08 -7.02 -14.23
N ILE A 363 2.71 -6.13 -13.32
CA ILE A 363 3.18 -6.12 -11.93
C ILE A 363 2.06 -6.41 -10.93
N MET A 364 1.16 -7.32 -11.31
CA MET A 364 0.04 -7.84 -10.51
C MET A 364 -1.07 -6.79 -10.30
N TYR A 365 -1.64 -6.72 -9.09
CA TYR A 365 -2.83 -5.92 -8.78
C TYR A 365 -2.48 -4.62 -8.06
N PHE A 366 -3.35 -3.63 -8.22
CA PHE A 366 -3.29 -2.39 -7.45
C PHE A 366 -4.64 -2.11 -6.85
N VAL A 367 -4.67 -1.93 -5.52
CA VAL A 367 -5.91 -1.64 -4.78
C VAL A 367 -5.82 -0.27 -4.13
N PRO A 368 -6.93 0.48 -4.03
CA PRO A 368 -6.98 1.67 -3.20
C PRO A 368 -6.80 1.34 -1.71
N LYS A 369 -6.34 2.29 -0.90
CA LYS A 369 -6.09 2.15 0.55
C LYS A 369 -7.18 1.43 1.31
N HIS A 370 -8.44 1.80 1.04
CA HIS A 370 -9.58 1.24 1.76
C HIS A 370 -9.80 -0.27 1.51
N LEU A 371 -9.25 -0.83 0.42
CA LEU A 371 -9.29 -2.27 0.14
C LEU A 371 -8.04 -3.01 0.60
N TYR A 372 -6.96 -2.32 0.96
CA TYR A 372 -5.67 -2.96 1.26
C TYR A 372 -5.73 -3.85 2.52
N ALA A 373 -6.57 -3.49 3.49
CA ALA A 373 -6.79 -4.27 4.71
C ALA A 373 -7.78 -5.43 4.51
N GLU A 374 -8.49 -5.49 3.39
CA GLU A 374 -9.52 -6.50 3.15
C GLU A 374 -8.89 -7.83 2.72
N GLN A 375 -9.44 -8.95 3.21
CA GLN A 375 -8.98 -10.31 2.85
C GLN A 375 -9.53 -10.74 1.49
N ASN A 376 -9.10 -10.07 0.43
CA ASN A 376 -9.46 -10.41 -0.94
C ASN A 376 -8.21 -10.66 -1.80
N TYR A 377 -8.44 -11.22 -2.98
CA TYR A 377 -7.38 -11.62 -3.90
C TYR A 377 -6.59 -10.41 -4.43
N GLU A 378 -7.28 -9.33 -4.81
CA GLU A 378 -6.65 -8.12 -5.34
C GLU A 378 -5.72 -7.49 -4.30
N ALA A 379 -6.16 -7.40 -3.05
CA ALA A 379 -5.35 -6.90 -1.96
C ALA A 379 -4.13 -7.81 -1.75
N ALA A 380 -4.31 -9.13 -1.67
CA ALA A 380 -3.20 -10.08 -1.54
C ALA A 380 -2.16 -9.97 -2.67
N MET A 381 -2.59 -9.59 -3.88
CA MET A 381 -1.72 -9.41 -5.04
C MET A 381 -1.24 -7.96 -5.25
N ASN A 382 -1.54 -7.03 -4.33
CA ASN A 382 -0.89 -5.72 -4.25
C ASN A 382 0.38 -5.80 -3.38
N PHE A 383 1.54 -5.53 -3.98
CA PHE A 383 2.85 -5.61 -3.34
C PHE A 383 3.47 -4.26 -2.97
N TYR A 384 2.91 -3.14 -3.42
CA TYR A 384 3.54 -1.81 -3.36
C TYR A 384 2.97 -0.90 -2.27
N GLY A 385 2.41 -1.51 -1.22
CA GLY A 385 1.88 -0.80 -0.07
C GLY A 385 0.45 -0.27 -0.25
N PRO A 386 -0.11 0.29 0.83
CA PRO A 386 -1.52 0.66 0.92
C PRO A 386 -1.92 1.93 0.17
N ARG A 387 -0.97 2.73 -0.36
CA ARG A 387 -1.26 4.01 -1.04
C ARG A 387 -0.64 4.10 -2.43
N ILE A 388 -0.55 2.96 -3.11
CA ILE A 388 -0.03 2.90 -4.48
C ILE A 388 -0.85 3.75 -5.45
N GLU A 389 -2.14 3.96 -5.17
CA GLU A 389 -3.01 4.83 -5.95
C GLU A 389 -2.53 6.29 -5.96
N ASP A 390 -2.04 6.82 -4.84
CA ASP A 390 -1.56 8.20 -4.77
C ASP A 390 -0.26 8.39 -5.56
N TRP A 391 0.58 7.34 -5.59
CA TRP A 391 1.74 7.29 -6.45
C TRP A 391 1.31 7.33 -7.93
N PHE A 392 0.33 6.52 -8.33
CA PHE A 392 -0.20 6.56 -9.71
C PHE A 392 -0.80 7.93 -10.06
N TYR A 393 -1.59 8.53 -9.18
CA TYR A 393 -2.19 9.84 -9.43
C TYR A 393 -1.11 10.89 -9.66
N ARG A 394 -0.05 10.90 -8.83
CA ARG A 394 1.06 11.83 -9.00
C ARG A 394 1.82 11.59 -10.30
N GLU A 395 2.26 10.36 -10.55
CA GLU A 395 3.11 10.06 -11.72
C GLU A 395 2.34 10.22 -13.04
N PHE A 396 1.07 9.83 -13.11
CA PHE A 396 0.28 10.08 -14.33
C PHE A 396 -0.07 11.54 -14.51
N THR A 397 -0.33 12.31 -13.44
CA THR A 397 -0.56 13.76 -13.58
C THR A 397 0.67 14.42 -14.23
N ARG A 398 1.89 14.05 -13.83
CA ARG A 398 3.14 14.56 -14.45
C ARG A 398 3.27 14.26 -15.94
N LEU A 399 2.59 13.22 -16.45
CA LEU A 399 2.61 12.84 -17.86
C LEU A 399 1.53 13.55 -18.68
N MET A 400 0.52 14.18 -18.06
CA MET A 400 -0.59 14.84 -18.76
C MET A 400 -0.15 16.20 -19.35
N GLY A 401 -0.35 16.40 -20.65
CA GLY A 401 0.00 17.63 -21.36
C GLY A 401 -0.75 18.88 -20.89
N LYS A 402 -1.95 18.72 -20.30
CA LYS A 402 -2.74 19.82 -19.70
C LYS A 402 -2.44 20.08 -18.22
N SER A 403 -1.54 19.31 -17.60
CA SER A 403 -1.19 19.52 -16.19
C SER A 403 -0.17 20.65 -16.01
N GLU A 404 -0.26 21.37 -14.90
CA GLU A 404 0.85 22.18 -14.41
C GLU A 404 1.94 21.26 -13.82
N ALA A 405 3.17 21.79 -13.74
CA ALA A 405 4.27 21.07 -13.12
C ALA A 405 3.90 20.66 -11.68
N VAL A 406 3.81 19.35 -11.42
CA VAL A 406 3.55 18.82 -10.08
C VAL A 406 4.84 18.92 -9.27
N PRO A 407 4.93 19.84 -8.27
CA PRO A 407 6.14 19.99 -7.49
C PRO A 407 6.44 18.71 -6.72
N ASP A 408 7.72 18.45 -6.48
CA ASP A 408 8.11 17.40 -5.53
C ASP A 408 7.58 17.75 -4.13
N PRO A 409 7.29 16.74 -3.29
CA PRO A 409 6.94 16.96 -1.89
C PRO A 409 7.97 17.85 -1.20
N ALA A 410 7.52 18.73 -0.31
CA ALA A 410 8.42 19.55 0.49
C ALA A 410 9.39 18.65 1.28
N PRO A 411 10.65 19.07 1.45
CA PRO A 411 11.59 18.35 2.29
C PRO A 411 11.04 18.26 3.72
N VAL A 412 11.08 17.06 4.29
CA VAL A 412 10.71 16.87 5.70
C VAL A 412 11.78 17.47 6.60
N GLU A 413 11.37 18.19 7.64
CA GLU A 413 12.29 18.71 8.64
C GLU A 413 13.05 17.57 9.33
N PRO A 414 14.38 17.69 9.51
CA PRO A 414 15.16 16.66 10.16
C PRO A 414 14.80 16.58 11.64
N ALA A 415 14.74 15.36 12.17
CA ALA A 415 14.59 15.16 13.60
C ALA A 415 15.86 15.63 14.35
N THR A 416 15.67 16.15 15.55
CA THR A 416 16.80 16.45 16.47
C THR A 416 16.98 15.29 17.43
N VAL A 417 18.19 14.74 17.52
CA VAL A 417 18.54 13.62 18.40
C VAL A 417 19.60 14.08 19.40
N GLU A 418 19.31 13.92 20.69
CA GLU A 418 20.19 14.28 21.80
C GLU A 418 20.44 13.05 22.69
N GLU A 419 21.65 12.89 23.20
CA GLU A 419 21.95 11.87 24.20
C GLU A 419 21.46 12.30 25.59
N ILE A 420 20.81 11.37 26.29
CA ILE A 420 20.46 11.52 27.71
C ILE A 420 20.97 10.29 28.47
N PRO A 421 21.14 10.35 29.81
CA PRO A 421 21.64 9.21 30.58
C PRO A 421 20.90 7.89 30.29
N GLY A 422 21.57 6.97 29.59
CA GLY A 422 21.05 5.63 29.26
C GLY A 422 20.09 5.56 28.07
N GLY A 423 19.85 6.65 27.33
CA GLY A 423 18.94 6.65 26.16
C GLY A 423 19.05 7.90 25.29
N LEU A 424 18.04 8.14 24.46
CA LEU A 424 18.00 9.29 23.53
C LEU A 424 16.77 10.16 23.73
N LEU A 425 16.90 11.45 23.46
CA LEU A 425 15.79 12.41 23.31
C LEU A 425 15.63 12.76 21.83
N LEU A 426 14.45 12.51 21.28
CA LEU A 426 14.07 12.80 19.90
C LEU A 426 13.03 13.91 19.88
N ASN A 427 13.27 14.98 19.11
CA ASN A 427 12.29 16.05 18.88
C ASN A 427 11.78 15.98 17.44
N LEU A 428 10.45 15.94 17.28
CA LEU A 428 9.75 15.83 15.99
C LEU A 428 8.66 16.91 15.88
N ALA A 429 8.47 17.44 14.68
CA ALA A 429 7.38 18.37 14.36
C ALA A 429 6.84 18.13 12.95
N GLY A 430 5.61 18.59 12.68
CA GLY A 430 4.96 18.52 11.37
C GLY A 430 3.69 17.68 11.35
N ASP A 431 3.20 17.37 10.15
CA ASP A 431 2.09 16.45 9.96
C ASP A 431 2.50 15.00 10.31
N PRO A 432 1.54 14.08 10.56
CA PRO A 432 1.85 12.71 10.97
C PRO A 432 2.82 11.96 10.04
N LYS A 433 2.72 12.13 8.72
CA LYS A 433 3.61 11.47 7.77
C LYS A 433 5.02 12.04 7.85
N SER A 434 5.15 13.36 7.91
CA SER A 434 6.42 14.05 8.09
C SER A 434 7.12 13.65 9.40
N ILE A 435 6.37 13.57 10.51
CA ILE A 435 6.87 13.08 11.81
C ILE A 435 7.43 11.65 11.67
N GLY A 436 6.67 10.77 11.01
CA GLY A 436 7.09 9.40 10.74
C GLY A 436 8.37 9.35 9.91
N GLU A 437 8.45 10.13 8.84
CA GLU A 437 9.60 10.16 7.94
C GLU A 437 10.86 10.70 8.61
N ALA A 438 10.73 11.76 9.43
CA ALA A 438 11.83 12.30 10.22
C ALA A 438 12.37 11.26 11.22
N ARG A 439 11.46 10.55 11.92
CA ARG A 439 11.83 9.45 12.84
C ARG A 439 12.47 8.27 12.11
N GLY A 440 11.90 7.88 10.97
CA GLY A 440 12.40 6.80 10.13
C GLY A 440 13.81 7.06 9.64
N ARG A 441 14.12 8.30 9.24
CA ARG A 441 15.48 8.72 8.87
C ARG A 441 16.43 8.68 10.06
N ALA A 442 16.01 9.19 11.23
CA ALA A 442 16.83 9.24 12.42
C ALA A 442 17.25 7.85 12.91
N PHE A 443 16.40 6.83 12.72
CA PHE A 443 16.62 5.47 13.20
C PHE A 443 16.60 4.41 12.09
N ALA A 444 16.94 4.77 10.85
CA ALA A 444 16.84 3.87 9.70
C ALA A 444 17.62 2.57 9.90
N GLU A 445 18.85 2.64 10.41
CA GLU A 445 19.69 1.47 10.65
C GLU A 445 19.13 0.55 11.75
N ASP A 446 18.64 1.11 12.85
CA ASP A 446 18.03 0.30 13.91
C ASP A 446 16.72 -0.34 13.44
N LEU A 447 15.85 0.39 12.73
CA LEU A 447 14.62 -0.16 12.15
C LEU A 447 14.91 -1.34 11.20
N ARG A 448 15.90 -1.20 10.31
CA ARG A 448 16.34 -2.28 9.40
C ARG A 448 16.94 -3.47 10.17
N LEU A 449 17.67 -3.21 11.25
CA LEU A 449 18.21 -4.24 12.13
C LEU A 449 17.08 -5.02 12.82
N ARG A 450 16.10 -4.33 13.41
CA ARG A 450 14.94 -4.96 14.07
C ARG A 450 14.11 -5.76 13.10
N TRP A 451 13.82 -5.21 11.92
CA TRP A 451 13.13 -5.93 10.84
C TRP A 451 13.81 -7.26 10.55
N ARG A 452 15.13 -7.23 10.37
CA ARG A 452 15.93 -8.43 10.07
C ARG A 452 15.90 -9.44 11.22
N GLN A 453 16.19 -9.00 12.44
CA GLN A 453 16.33 -9.89 13.59
C GLN A 453 15.00 -10.52 14.03
N ARG A 454 13.90 -9.77 13.91
CA ARG A 454 12.61 -10.16 14.51
C ARG A 454 11.68 -10.86 13.54
N ILE A 455 11.80 -10.56 12.24
CA ILE A 455 10.90 -11.10 11.22
C ILE A 455 11.67 -11.98 10.22
N VAL A 456 12.70 -11.43 9.57
CA VAL A 456 13.38 -12.13 8.47
C VAL A 456 14.16 -13.35 8.95
N GLU A 457 14.99 -13.20 9.99
CA GLU A 457 15.88 -14.28 10.45
C GLU A 457 15.11 -15.46 11.07
N PRO A 458 14.05 -15.27 11.88
CA PRO A 458 13.23 -16.38 12.37
C PRO A 458 12.49 -17.15 11.26
N LEU A 459 12.05 -16.45 10.20
CA LEU A 459 11.47 -17.10 9.01
C LEU A 459 12.54 -17.87 8.23
N ARG A 460 13.73 -17.28 8.06
CA ARG A 460 14.86 -17.91 7.36
C ARG A 460 15.37 -19.14 8.09
N SER A 461 15.49 -19.09 9.42
CA SER A 461 15.98 -20.21 10.24
C SER A 461 14.96 -21.35 10.36
N GLY A 462 13.73 -21.12 9.92
CA GLY A 462 12.62 -22.06 10.06
C GLY A 462 11.99 -22.05 11.45
N ALA A 463 12.42 -21.17 12.36
CA ALA A 463 11.82 -21.02 13.67
C ALA A 463 10.31 -20.68 13.60
N TRP A 464 9.87 -20.04 12.51
CA TRP A 464 8.46 -19.68 12.28
C TRP A 464 7.74 -20.64 11.31
N THR A 465 8.40 -21.72 10.87
CA THR A 465 7.80 -22.68 9.94
C THR A 465 6.87 -23.63 10.69
N PRO A 466 5.56 -23.67 10.37
CA PRO A 466 4.65 -24.57 11.05
C PRO A 466 5.04 -26.04 10.77
N PRO A 467 5.24 -26.89 11.80
CA PRO A 467 5.86 -28.21 11.64
C PRO A 467 5.07 -29.20 10.77
N GLN A 468 3.77 -28.96 10.53
CA GLN A 468 2.90 -29.80 9.71
C GLN A 468 2.44 -29.13 8.40
N SER A 469 3.11 -28.05 7.98
CA SER A 469 2.79 -27.34 6.74
C SER A 469 3.60 -27.85 5.53
N ALA A 470 3.14 -27.54 4.32
CA ALA A 470 3.92 -27.77 3.09
C ALA A 470 5.33 -27.11 3.15
N TRP A 471 5.48 -26.03 3.92
CA TRP A 471 6.75 -25.35 4.15
C TRP A 471 7.76 -26.19 4.94
N ALA A 472 7.29 -27.10 5.82
CA ALA A 472 8.18 -28.01 6.53
C ALA A 472 8.89 -29.00 5.59
N TYR A 473 8.32 -29.22 4.41
CA TYR A 473 8.87 -30.07 3.35
C TYR A 473 9.55 -29.27 2.23
N TRP A 474 9.70 -27.95 2.40
CA TRP A 474 10.34 -27.10 1.39
C TRP A 474 11.81 -27.51 1.19
N PRO A 475 12.32 -27.57 -0.05
CA PRO A 475 13.70 -27.98 -0.29
C PRO A 475 14.68 -27.06 0.43
N LYS A 476 15.52 -27.63 1.32
CA LYS A 476 16.42 -26.86 2.20
C LYS A 476 17.46 -26.00 1.48
N PHE A 477 17.67 -26.21 0.17
CA PHE A 477 18.59 -25.41 -0.65
C PHE A 477 17.91 -24.16 -1.26
N LEU A 478 16.59 -24.01 -1.14
CA LEU A 478 15.85 -22.82 -1.55
C LEU A 478 15.50 -22.00 -0.32
N GLU A 479 15.74 -20.69 -0.34
CA GLU A 479 15.43 -19.79 0.77
C GLU A 479 13.92 -19.46 0.79
N PRO A 480 13.14 -20.03 1.74
CA PRO A 480 11.68 -19.88 1.71
C PRO A 480 11.22 -18.49 2.17
N SER A 481 12.09 -17.73 2.85
CA SER A 481 11.82 -16.39 3.38
C SER A 481 11.33 -15.42 2.28
N THR A 482 11.83 -15.58 1.05
CA THR A 482 11.45 -14.77 -0.12
C THR A 482 9.96 -14.85 -0.46
N LEU A 483 9.29 -15.97 -0.15
CA LEU A 483 7.85 -16.16 -0.33
C LEU A 483 7.08 -16.01 0.99
N MET A 484 7.62 -16.53 2.09
CA MET A 484 6.95 -16.52 3.39
C MET A 484 6.80 -15.11 3.95
N VAL A 485 7.78 -14.22 3.76
CA VAL A 485 7.73 -12.85 4.27
C VAL A 485 6.57 -12.05 3.64
N PRO A 486 6.41 -11.98 2.31
CA PRO A 486 5.22 -11.39 1.69
C PRO A 486 3.90 -11.98 2.17
N MET A 487 3.81 -13.30 2.29
CA MET A 487 2.59 -13.97 2.76
C MET A 487 2.24 -13.59 4.19
N LEU A 488 3.24 -13.48 5.07
CA LEU A 488 3.03 -13.00 6.44
C LEU A 488 2.56 -11.55 6.45
N GLY A 489 3.16 -10.69 5.61
CA GLY A 489 2.72 -9.31 5.42
C GLY A 489 1.24 -9.23 5.03
N MET A 490 0.83 -9.99 4.01
CA MET A 490 -0.57 -10.09 3.59
C MET A 490 -1.49 -10.56 4.72
N ALA A 491 -1.07 -11.59 5.48
CA ALA A 491 -1.84 -12.11 6.60
C ALA A 491 -2.00 -11.09 7.75
N ALA A 492 -1.10 -10.11 7.85
CA ALA A 492 -1.16 -9.05 8.85
C ALA A 492 -1.97 -7.82 8.44
N ARG A 493 -2.29 -7.64 7.16
CA ARG A 493 -3.07 -6.48 6.67
C ARG A 493 -4.46 -6.33 7.29
N PRO A 494 -5.22 -7.39 7.64
CA PRO A 494 -6.51 -7.24 8.30
C PRO A 494 -6.47 -6.47 9.62
N LEU A 495 -5.32 -6.50 10.31
CA LEU A 495 -5.10 -5.69 11.52
C LEU A 495 -5.08 -4.17 11.21
N LEU A 496 -4.86 -3.76 9.96
CA LEU A 496 -4.87 -2.33 9.58
C LEU A 496 -6.28 -1.75 9.61
N LYS A 497 -7.31 -2.60 9.55
CA LYS A 497 -8.71 -2.16 9.59
C LYS A 497 -8.94 -1.36 10.87
N ASP A 498 -9.58 -0.20 10.73
CA ASP A 498 -9.88 0.74 11.82
C ASP A 498 -8.63 1.33 12.51
N THR A 499 -7.44 1.22 11.91
CA THR A 499 -6.26 1.97 12.36
C THR A 499 -6.52 3.47 12.19
N PRO A 500 -6.31 4.30 13.22
CA PRO A 500 -6.48 5.76 13.08
C PRO A 500 -5.59 6.32 11.98
N ASP A 501 -6.12 7.25 11.17
CA ASP A 501 -5.42 7.80 10.01
C ASP A 501 -4.09 8.47 10.39
N THR A 502 -4.04 9.15 11.55
CA THR A 502 -2.82 9.80 12.01
C THR A 502 -1.71 8.78 12.31
N ALA A 503 -2.04 7.66 12.97
CA ALA A 503 -1.12 6.56 13.25
C ALA A 503 -0.67 5.86 11.95
N PHE A 504 -1.61 5.64 11.04
CA PHE A 504 -1.32 5.06 9.72
C PHE A 504 -0.32 5.91 8.93
N LEU A 505 -0.54 7.23 8.86
CA LEU A 505 0.33 8.14 8.14
C LEU A 505 1.73 8.23 8.76
N GLU A 506 1.85 8.20 10.10
CA GLU A 506 3.17 8.12 10.75
C GLU A 506 3.88 6.80 10.43
N MET A 507 3.18 5.67 10.39
CA MET A 507 3.79 4.40 9.95
C MET A 507 4.23 4.43 8.48
N GLU A 508 3.44 5.05 7.61
CA GLU A 508 3.82 5.27 6.21
C GLU A 508 5.11 6.11 6.11
N GLY A 509 5.17 7.20 6.86
CA GLY A 509 6.38 8.03 6.97
C GLY A 509 7.56 7.25 7.54
N LEU A 510 7.36 6.51 8.63
CA LEU A 510 8.39 5.71 9.30
C LEU A 510 9.03 4.71 8.34
N ALA A 511 8.21 4.03 7.53
CA ALA A 511 8.67 3.12 6.47
C ALA A 511 9.46 3.86 5.39
N ALA A 512 8.95 4.99 4.89
CA ALA A 512 9.63 5.79 3.88
C ALA A 512 10.99 6.30 4.38
N GLY A 513 11.06 6.90 5.57
CA GLY A 513 12.28 7.41 6.16
C GLY A 513 13.32 6.33 6.46
N ALA A 514 12.86 5.14 6.85
CA ALA A 514 13.73 3.98 7.06
C ALA A 514 14.12 3.25 5.77
N GLY A 515 13.56 3.62 4.61
CA GLY A 515 13.76 2.87 3.36
C GLY A 515 13.31 1.42 3.47
N LEU A 516 12.17 1.17 4.10
CA LEU A 516 11.54 -0.14 4.24
C LEU A 516 10.18 -0.17 3.55
N PRO A 517 9.71 -1.34 3.06
CA PRO A 517 8.32 -1.52 2.66
C PRO A 517 7.37 -1.22 3.82
N PHE A 518 6.19 -0.65 3.54
CA PHE A 518 5.17 -0.39 4.57
C PHE A 518 4.85 -1.65 5.39
N ASP A 519 4.62 -2.79 4.71
CA ASP A 519 4.30 -4.05 5.38
C ASP A 519 5.44 -4.54 6.30
N ALA A 520 6.70 -4.17 6.04
CA ALA A 520 7.81 -4.54 6.92
C ALA A 520 7.72 -3.81 8.26
N VAL A 521 7.43 -2.51 8.24
CA VAL A 521 7.20 -1.72 9.45
C VAL A 521 5.91 -2.17 10.14
N TRP A 522 4.85 -2.46 9.37
CA TRP A 522 3.59 -2.95 9.93
C TRP A 522 3.77 -4.27 10.69
N LEU A 523 4.49 -5.22 10.10
CA LEU A 523 4.83 -6.49 10.74
C LEU A 523 5.64 -6.29 12.02
N LEU A 524 6.56 -5.33 12.05
CA LEU A 524 7.28 -4.98 13.28
C LEU A 524 6.34 -4.46 14.37
N GLN A 525 5.33 -3.66 14.01
CA GLN A 525 4.35 -3.14 14.95
C GLN A 525 3.35 -4.21 15.42
N SER A 526 2.99 -5.14 14.54
CA SER A 526 2.02 -6.20 14.85
C SER A 526 2.66 -7.45 15.44
N ALA A 527 3.99 -7.54 15.52
CA ALA A 527 4.72 -8.76 15.87
C ALA A 527 4.25 -9.35 17.22
N SER A 528 3.96 -8.48 18.19
CA SER A 528 3.46 -8.83 19.52
C SER A 528 2.04 -9.42 19.53
N THR A 529 1.31 -9.39 18.42
CA THR A 529 0.01 -10.05 18.27
C THR A 529 0.13 -11.49 17.77
N PHE A 530 1.30 -11.88 17.22
CA PHE A 530 1.56 -13.23 16.73
C PHE A 530 1.79 -14.26 17.85
N ASP A 531 2.05 -13.80 19.07
CA ASP A 531 2.15 -14.62 20.28
C ASP A 531 0.92 -15.49 20.57
N ALA A 532 -0.25 -15.04 20.10
CA ALA A 532 -1.50 -15.79 20.22
C ALA A 532 -1.56 -17.02 19.30
N LEU A 533 -0.56 -17.24 18.43
CA LEU A 533 -0.46 -18.41 17.55
C LEU A 533 0.35 -19.52 18.25
N ALA A 534 -0.24 -20.71 18.33
CA ALA A 534 0.33 -21.89 18.98
C ALA A 534 1.64 -22.31 18.31
N ASP A 535 2.78 -22.07 18.98
CA ASP A 535 4.20 -22.31 18.60
C ASP A 535 5.09 -21.05 18.53
N LYS A 536 4.51 -19.83 18.57
CA LYS A 536 5.26 -18.56 18.49
C LYS A 536 5.36 -17.79 19.82
N SER A 537 4.72 -18.32 20.85
CA SER A 537 4.68 -17.77 22.22
C SER A 537 6.04 -17.49 22.91
N PRO A 538 7.17 -18.15 22.57
CA PRO A 538 8.44 -17.82 23.22
C PRO A 538 9.05 -16.49 22.78
N LEU A 539 8.54 -15.86 21.71
CA LEU A 539 9.20 -14.70 21.11
C LEU A 539 8.69 -13.35 21.62
N PHE A 540 7.46 -13.26 22.13
CA PHE A 540 6.94 -12.00 22.68
C PHE A 540 6.27 -12.14 24.05
N SER A 541 6.57 -13.21 24.80
CA SER A 541 6.11 -13.43 26.18
C SER A 541 6.04 -12.10 26.93
N ALA A 542 4.83 -11.75 27.35
CA ALA A 542 4.42 -10.39 27.68
C ALA A 542 5.42 -9.68 28.60
N PRO A 543 5.80 -8.41 28.30
CA PRO A 543 6.43 -7.57 29.28
C PRO A 543 5.51 -7.37 30.48
N ILE A 544 5.99 -7.74 31.66
CA ILE A 544 5.35 -7.39 32.90
C ILE A 544 5.68 -5.91 33.16
N CYS A 545 4.70 -5.07 33.45
CA CYS A 545 4.98 -3.67 33.75
C CYS A 545 4.48 -3.35 35.15
N THR A 546 5.03 -2.31 35.75
CA THR A 546 4.49 -1.74 36.99
C THR A 546 3.94 -0.38 36.63
N MET A 547 2.64 -0.13 36.84
CA MET A 547 2.05 1.20 36.65
C MET A 547 1.16 1.58 37.83
N ALA A 548 1.21 2.84 38.25
CA ALA A 548 0.41 3.34 39.36
C ALA A 548 0.02 4.80 39.16
N ALA A 549 -1.17 5.18 39.60
CA ALA A 549 -1.62 6.56 39.69
C ALA A 549 -1.92 6.91 41.17
N ALA A 550 -1.25 7.93 41.68
CA ALA A 550 -1.57 8.54 42.97
C ALA A 550 -2.49 9.74 42.74
N VAL A 551 -3.64 9.78 43.40
CA VAL A 551 -4.70 10.78 43.20
C VAL A 551 -5.05 11.46 44.53
N GLY A 552 -5.06 12.79 44.56
CA GLY A 552 -5.39 13.58 45.75
C GLY A 552 -4.27 13.58 46.79
N LEU A 553 -4.58 13.36 48.07
CA LEU A 553 -3.63 13.45 49.18
C LEU A 553 -2.28 12.74 48.93
N PRO A 554 -2.21 11.50 48.39
CA PRO A 554 -0.92 10.85 48.10
C PRO A 554 -0.06 11.58 47.06
N ALA A 555 -0.67 12.31 46.13
CA ALA A 555 0.02 13.14 45.14
C ALA A 555 0.36 14.55 45.66
N GLY A 556 -0.13 14.93 46.84
CA GLY A 556 0.14 16.23 47.45
C GLY A 556 -0.31 17.40 46.57
N ALA A 557 0.55 18.40 46.41
CA ALA A 557 0.22 19.63 45.67
C ALA A 557 0.02 19.43 44.15
N ASP A 558 0.47 18.30 43.62
CA ASP A 558 0.35 17.97 42.20
C ASP A 558 -1.02 17.39 41.84
N ASP A 559 -1.84 17.00 42.83
CA ASP A 559 -3.17 16.37 42.73
C ASP A 559 -3.20 15.01 41.98
N LEU A 560 -2.24 14.76 41.09
CA LEU A 560 -2.08 13.55 40.32
C LEU A 560 -0.60 13.29 40.01
N LEU A 561 -0.14 12.07 40.28
CA LEU A 561 1.15 11.55 39.81
C LEU A 561 0.92 10.18 39.15
N VAL A 562 1.64 9.91 38.06
CA VAL A 562 1.62 8.58 37.43
C VAL A 562 3.04 8.04 37.37
N ALA A 563 3.23 6.85 37.91
CA ALA A 563 4.51 6.15 37.99
C ALA A 563 4.46 4.89 37.11
N ARG A 564 5.56 4.60 36.41
CA ARG A 564 5.65 3.42 35.56
C ARG A 564 7.07 2.87 35.42
N ASN A 565 7.22 1.55 35.54
CA ASN A 565 8.29 0.79 34.89
C ASN A 565 7.73 0.01 33.69
N LEU A 566 8.40 0.13 32.54
CA LEU A 566 8.20 -0.77 31.40
C LEU A 566 9.33 -1.80 31.44
N ASP A 567 8.96 -3.06 31.63
CA ASP A 567 9.90 -4.17 31.42
C ASP A 567 9.76 -4.70 30.00
N TRP A 568 10.82 -5.27 29.44
CA TRP A 568 10.82 -5.84 28.10
C TRP A 568 11.92 -6.90 28.02
N ARG A 569 11.59 -8.08 27.48
CA ARG A 569 12.49 -9.24 27.53
C ARG A 569 13.61 -9.22 26.50
N TRP A 570 13.53 -8.38 25.48
CA TRP A 570 14.61 -8.27 24.51
C TRP A 570 15.72 -7.36 25.03
N ASP A 571 16.95 -7.90 24.96
CA ASP A 571 18.16 -7.17 25.29
C ASP A 571 18.57 -6.25 24.13
N ASN A 572 19.34 -5.21 24.43
CA ASN A 572 19.83 -4.22 23.46
C ASN A 572 18.72 -3.43 22.74
N GLU A 573 17.60 -3.13 23.41
CA GLU A 573 16.68 -2.11 22.91
C GLU A 573 17.33 -0.73 22.99
N LEU A 574 17.01 0.15 22.03
CA LEU A 574 17.42 1.55 22.06
C LEU A 574 16.27 2.37 22.67
N PRO A 575 16.33 2.74 23.96
CA PRO A 575 15.29 3.52 24.59
C PRO A 575 15.31 4.97 24.13
N VAL A 576 14.14 5.50 23.78
CA VAL A 576 13.97 6.84 23.22
C VAL A 576 12.81 7.54 23.92
N VAL A 577 13.06 8.76 24.37
CA VAL A 577 12.03 9.73 24.70
C VAL A 577 11.75 10.55 23.46
N THR A 578 10.52 10.56 22.97
CA THR A 578 10.14 11.32 21.78
C THR A 578 9.19 12.43 22.17
N LYS A 579 9.58 13.69 21.97
CA LYS A 579 8.70 14.85 22.02
C LYS A 579 8.17 15.14 20.62
N VAL A 580 6.86 15.19 20.48
CA VAL A 580 6.17 15.41 19.21
C VAL A 580 5.33 16.68 19.29
N ARG A 581 5.54 17.58 18.34
CA ARG A 581 4.72 18.77 18.11
C ARG A 581 4.01 18.64 16.76
N PRO A 582 2.81 18.03 16.72
CA PRO A 582 2.09 17.86 15.48
C PRO A 582 1.49 19.19 15.00
N ASP A 583 1.27 19.32 13.69
CA ASP A 583 0.61 20.50 13.10
C ASP A 583 -0.86 20.63 13.55
N THR A 584 -1.48 19.51 13.92
CA THR A 584 -2.87 19.44 14.40
C THR A 584 -2.96 18.58 15.66
N GLY A 585 -3.86 18.95 16.57
CA GLY A 585 -4.02 18.25 17.85
C GLY A 585 -3.03 18.74 18.91
N ARG A 586 -2.65 17.84 19.83
CA ARG A 586 -1.87 18.14 21.04
C ARG A 586 -0.42 17.74 20.89
N ALA A 587 0.46 18.54 21.49
CA ALA A 587 1.84 18.13 21.69
C ALA A 587 1.89 17.02 22.74
N TYR A 588 2.81 16.06 22.55
CA TYR A 588 2.93 14.94 23.47
C TYR A 588 4.36 14.44 23.58
N VAL A 589 4.62 13.70 24.65
CA VAL A 589 5.85 12.95 24.86
C VAL A 589 5.52 11.49 25.02
N GLN A 590 6.30 10.64 24.38
CA GLN A 590 6.26 9.19 24.58
C GLN A 590 7.64 8.67 24.97
N VAL A 591 7.66 7.62 25.78
CA VAL A 591 8.87 6.87 26.14
C VAL A 591 8.70 5.45 25.62
N GLY A 592 9.63 5.03 24.77
CA GLY A 592 9.56 3.75 24.11
C GLY A 592 10.86 3.44 23.38
N PHE A 593 10.74 2.89 22.18
CA PHE A 593 11.90 2.43 21.40
C PHE A 593 11.94 3.12 20.04
N SER A 594 13.13 3.23 19.47
CA SER A 594 13.40 3.74 18.11
C SER A 594 12.44 3.19 17.04
N TRP A 595 12.12 1.90 17.10
CA TRP A 595 11.35 1.18 16.10
C TRP A 595 9.82 1.21 16.27
N ASN A 596 9.31 1.64 17.44
CA ASN A 596 7.89 1.52 17.76
C ASN A 596 7.08 2.76 17.36
N ALA A 597 6.22 2.65 16.36
CA ALA A 597 5.34 3.75 15.93
C ALA A 597 4.21 4.04 16.93
N GLY A 598 3.83 3.07 17.77
CA GLY A 598 2.79 3.20 18.76
C GLY A 598 3.29 3.71 20.12
N VAL A 599 2.34 3.95 21.03
CA VAL A 599 2.63 4.41 22.39
C VAL A 599 2.49 3.26 23.36
N PHE A 600 3.55 3.02 24.14
CA PHE A 600 3.44 2.28 25.39
C PHE A 600 3.21 3.23 26.56
N THR A 601 4.10 4.20 26.74
CA THR A 601 4.16 5.17 27.85
C THR A 601 4.11 6.58 27.29
N GLY A 602 3.15 7.41 27.66
CA GLY A 602 3.17 8.81 27.21
C GLY A 602 2.21 9.75 27.93
N MET A 603 2.43 11.04 27.70
CA MET A 603 1.61 12.14 28.24
C MET A 603 1.49 13.25 27.19
N ASN A 604 0.33 13.89 27.10
CA ASN A 604 0.13 15.07 26.24
C ASN A 604 0.11 16.39 27.03
N ASP A 605 0.07 17.50 26.31
CA ASP A 605 0.07 18.86 26.87
C ASP A 605 -1.17 19.22 27.72
N ALA A 606 -2.25 18.45 27.62
CA ALA A 606 -3.42 18.53 28.50
C ALA A 606 -3.21 17.80 29.84
N GLY A 607 -2.12 17.05 29.98
CA GLY A 607 -1.88 16.19 31.14
C GLY A 607 -2.61 14.86 31.08
N LEU A 608 -3.11 14.43 29.92
CA LEU A 608 -3.58 13.06 29.73
C LEU A 608 -2.38 12.14 29.65
N VAL A 609 -2.32 11.15 30.54
CA VAL A 609 -1.30 10.10 30.62
C VAL A 609 -1.90 8.78 30.21
N LEU A 610 -1.20 8.06 29.33
CA LEU A 610 -1.55 6.72 28.89
C LEU A 610 -0.39 5.77 29.16
N CYS A 611 -0.66 4.68 29.87
CA CYS A 611 0.31 3.63 30.14
C CYS A 611 -0.29 2.26 29.88
N MET A 612 0.30 1.52 28.94
CA MET A 612 -0.08 0.15 28.62
C MET A 612 0.80 -0.88 29.31
N GLU A 613 0.21 -1.93 29.87
CA GLU A 613 0.88 -3.17 30.28
C GLU A 613 0.20 -4.39 29.64
N ARG A 614 0.94 -5.49 29.46
CA ARG A 614 0.41 -6.75 28.93
C ARG A 614 0.24 -7.76 30.05
N THR A 615 -0.80 -8.60 29.94
CA THR A 615 -1.14 -9.58 30.97
C THR A 615 -0.84 -11.00 30.49
N ALA A 616 -0.59 -11.92 31.43
CA ALA A 616 -0.32 -13.33 31.14
C ALA A 616 -1.53 -14.05 30.48
N ASP A 617 -2.74 -13.50 30.63
CA ASP A 617 -4.00 -14.00 30.09
C ASP A 617 -4.21 -13.69 28.59
N ALA A 618 -3.14 -13.42 27.83
CA ALA A 618 -3.18 -13.35 26.37
C ALA A 618 -3.67 -14.66 25.70
N GLN A 619 -3.75 -15.77 26.46
CA GLN A 619 -4.30 -17.05 26.04
C GLN A 619 -5.83 -16.96 25.83
N GLY A 620 -6.23 -16.61 24.60
CA GLY A 620 -7.63 -16.52 24.21
C GLY A 620 -7.98 -15.32 23.34
N ALA A 621 -7.02 -14.42 23.07
CA ALA A 621 -7.20 -13.38 22.07
C ALA A 621 -7.57 -14.02 20.72
N LYS A 622 -8.65 -13.55 20.08
CA LYS A 622 -8.92 -13.91 18.68
C LYS A 622 -7.76 -13.33 17.88
N ALA A 623 -6.86 -14.20 17.42
CA ALA A 623 -5.71 -13.77 16.64
C ALA A 623 -6.17 -12.88 15.47
N MET A 624 -5.42 -11.82 15.21
CA MET A 624 -5.49 -11.06 13.94
C MET A 624 -6.76 -10.25 13.67
N GLN A 625 -7.34 -9.57 14.68
CA GLN A 625 -8.47 -8.64 14.47
C GLN A 625 -8.17 -7.25 15.03
N GLY A 626 -8.43 -6.19 14.25
CA GLY A 626 -8.29 -4.78 14.64
C GLY A 626 -6.84 -4.31 14.85
N PRO A 627 -6.61 -3.00 15.08
CA PRO A 627 -5.26 -2.46 15.24
C PRO A 627 -4.65 -2.83 16.60
N PRO A 628 -3.31 -2.93 16.72
CA PRO A 628 -2.66 -2.98 18.03
C PRO A 628 -3.07 -1.79 18.91
N VAL A 629 -3.31 -2.04 20.20
CA VAL A 629 -3.77 -1.02 21.16
C VAL A 629 -2.81 0.16 21.19
N GLU A 630 -1.51 -0.10 21.04
CA GLU A 630 -0.43 0.89 20.98
C GLU A 630 -0.67 1.96 19.90
N MET A 631 -1.26 1.59 18.76
CA MET A 631 -1.58 2.54 17.67
C MET A 631 -2.75 3.44 18.05
N VAL A 632 -3.72 2.90 18.78
CA VAL A 632 -4.85 3.68 19.29
C VAL A 632 -4.40 4.64 20.38
N LEU A 633 -3.51 4.20 21.30
CA LEU A 633 -2.94 5.07 22.33
C LEU A 633 -2.15 6.23 21.73
N ARG A 634 -1.41 5.98 20.64
CA ARG A 634 -0.71 7.02 19.88
C ARG A 634 -1.70 8.08 19.39
N ASP A 635 -2.80 7.68 18.76
CA ASP A 635 -3.81 8.63 18.27
C ASP A 635 -4.46 9.40 19.44
N LEU A 636 -4.78 8.73 20.54
CA LEU A 636 -5.37 9.34 21.73
C LEU A 636 -4.46 10.40 22.37
N LEU A 637 -3.13 10.23 22.40
CA LEU A 637 -2.24 11.27 22.91
C LEU A 637 -2.36 12.58 22.10
N GLN A 638 -2.52 12.48 20.78
CA GLN A 638 -2.65 13.65 19.91
C GLN A 638 -4.06 14.25 19.96
N ASN A 639 -5.11 13.43 20.07
CA ASN A 639 -6.49 13.87 19.82
C ASN A 639 -7.37 13.97 21.08
N ALA A 640 -7.06 13.25 22.15
CA ALA A 640 -7.87 13.25 23.37
C ALA A 640 -7.33 14.26 24.40
N GLU A 641 -8.25 15.04 25.00
CA GLU A 641 -7.92 15.96 26.08
C GLU A 641 -8.22 15.37 27.46
N LYS A 642 -9.28 14.57 27.55
CA LYS A 642 -9.87 14.12 28.82
C LYS A 642 -9.74 12.62 29.01
N PRO A 643 -9.49 12.14 30.24
CA PRO A 643 -9.45 10.72 30.56
C PRO A 643 -10.70 9.97 30.09
N GLU A 644 -11.89 10.54 30.25
CA GLU A 644 -13.13 9.84 29.88
C GLU A 644 -13.31 9.64 28.38
N ALA A 645 -12.81 10.56 27.56
CA ALA A 645 -12.82 10.39 26.11
C ALA A 645 -11.88 9.23 25.71
N ALA A 646 -10.71 9.14 26.33
CA ALA A 646 -9.76 8.06 26.09
C ALA A 646 -10.31 6.71 26.58
N ILE A 647 -10.96 6.65 27.76
CA ILE A 647 -11.58 5.44 28.29
C ILE A 647 -12.70 4.97 27.36
N ALA A 648 -13.59 5.85 26.90
CA ALA A 648 -14.67 5.49 25.99
C ALA A 648 -14.13 4.94 24.65
N ALA A 649 -13.08 5.55 24.10
CA ALA A 649 -12.42 5.06 22.88
C ALA A 649 -11.80 3.66 23.09
N LEU A 650 -11.15 3.43 24.23
CA LEU A 650 -10.56 2.14 24.58
C LEU A 650 -11.63 1.06 24.79
N GLN A 651 -12.76 1.38 25.42
CA GLN A 651 -13.89 0.45 25.60
C GLN A 651 -14.51 0.00 24.28
N ALA A 652 -14.38 0.79 23.22
CA ALA A 652 -14.86 0.44 21.89
C ALA A 652 -13.98 -0.62 21.19
N LEU A 653 -12.75 -0.89 21.69
CA LEU A 653 -11.83 -1.89 21.13
C LEU A 653 -12.25 -3.31 21.53
N THR A 654 -13.33 -3.79 20.95
CA THR A 654 -13.90 -5.11 21.27
C THR A 654 -12.99 -6.28 20.89
N HIS A 655 -11.97 -6.06 20.06
CA HIS A 655 -10.97 -7.05 19.66
C HIS A 655 -9.81 -7.21 20.66
N ALA A 656 -9.48 -6.16 21.42
CA ALA A 656 -8.31 -6.14 22.27
C ALA A 656 -8.45 -7.09 23.47
N ARG A 657 -7.40 -7.85 23.79
CA ARG A 657 -7.34 -8.83 24.89
C ARG A 657 -5.94 -8.87 25.48
N GLY A 658 -5.80 -9.23 26.75
CA GLY A 658 -4.51 -9.47 27.40
C GLY A 658 -3.69 -8.20 27.64
N VAL A 659 -4.38 -7.06 27.81
CA VAL A 659 -3.77 -5.73 27.96
C VAL A 659 -4.51 -4.97 29.06
N HIS A 660 -3.79 -4.22 29.89
CA HIS A 660 -4.37 -3.18 30.72
C HIS A 660 -3.84 -1.82 30.28
N VAL A 661 -4.69 -0.79 30.31
CA VAL A 661 -4.29 0.60 30.02
C VAL A 661 -4.68 1.48 31.19
N LEU A 662 -3.67 2.00 31.90
CA LEU A 662 -3.86 3.09 32.85
C LEU A 662 -4.04 4.40 32.09
N VAL A 663 -5.18 5.04 32.31
CA VAL A 663 -5.57 6.35 31.79
C VAL A 663 -5.69 7.29 32.97
N ALA A 664 -4.96 8.39 32.96
CA ALA A 664 -5.03 9.39 34.01
C ALA A 664 -4.91 10.82 33.46
N GLY A 665 -5.51 11.79 34.14
CA GLY A 665 -5.45 13.19 33.73
C GLY A 665 -6.43 14.03 34.52
N PHE A 666 -6.94 15.11 33.92
CA PHE A 666 -7.88 16.01 34.58
C PHE A 666 -9.19 16.15 33.80
N ASP A 667 -10.31 16.05 34.52
CA ASP A 667 -11.62 16.51 34.04
C ASP A 667 -11.89 17.91 34.62
N GLY A 668 -11.47 18.92 33.85
CA GLY A 668 -11.41 20.29 34.34
C GLY A 668 -10.29 20.44 35.37
N LYS A 669 -10.63 20.63 36.64
CA LYS A 669 -9.65 20.71 37.75
C LYS A 669 -9.58 19.44 38.59
N LYS A 670 -10.44 18.45 38.33
CA LYS A 670 -10.51 17.22 39.13
C LYS A 670 -9.58 16.17 38.54
N PRO A 671 -8.64 15.61 39.31
CA PRO A 671 -7.83 14.50 38.83
C PRO A 671 -8.73 13.26 38.67
N ALA A 672 -8.49 12.51 37.59
CA ALA A 672 -9.18 11.26 37.30
C ALA A 672 -8.16 10.22 36.86
N ALA A 673 -8.30 8.99 37.35
CA ALA A 673 -7.49 7.85 36.95
C ALA A 673 -8.35 6.59 36.88
N ALA A 674 -8.12 5.79 35.84
CA ALA A 674 -8.75 4.49 35.65
C ALA A 674 -7.77 3.51 35.00
N VAL A 675 -8.02 2.22 35.18
CA VAL A 675 -7.39 1.15 34.41
C VAL A 675 -8.48 0.50 33.56
N VAL A 676 -8.31 0.54 32.24
CA VAL A 676 -9.14 -0.20 31.29
C VAL A 676 -8.53 -1.58 31.12
N GLU A 677 -9.28 -2.62 31.48
CA GLU A 677 -8.80 -4.00 31.56
C GLU A 677 -9.41 -4.81 30.40
N PHE A 678 -8.57 -5.28 29.49
CA PHE A 678 -8.99 -6.06 28.32
C PHE A 678 -8.97 -7.57 28.62
N GLY A 679 -9.85 -8.00 29.53
CA GLY A 679 -10.10 -9.41 29.82
C GLY A 679 -11.11 -10.05 28.86
N GLN A 680 -11.82 -11.09 29.29
CA GLN A 680 -12.92 -11.68 28.50
C GLN A 680 -13.99 -10.63 28.13
N ALA A 681 -14.27 -9.72 29.06
CA ALA A 681 -15.00 -8.48 28.84
C ALA A 681 -14.06 -7.29 29.10
N VAL A 682 -14.33 -6.15 28.47
CA VAL A 682 -13.62 -4.91 28.75
C VAL A 682 -14.21 -4.26 30.00
N THR A 683 -13.44 -4.19 31.08
CA THR A 683 -13.84 -3.56 32.35
C THR A 683 -13.05 -2.28 32.59
N VAL A 684 -13.55 -1.42 33.48
CA VAL A 684 -12.87 -0.18 33.88
C VAL A 684 -12.82 -0.13 35.39
N ARG A 685 -11.61 -0.21 35.95
CA ARG A 685 -11.38 -0.05 37.39
C ARG A 685 -10.99 1.39 37.68
N ARG A 686 -11.75 2.04 38.56
CA ARG A 686 -11.58 3.46 38.92
C ARG A 686 -11.15 3.58 40.37
N THR A 687 -10.54 4.71 40.70
CA THR A 687 -10.41 5.13 42.10
C THR A 687 -11.52 6.13 42.43
N ASP A 688 -12.50 5.70 43.22
CA ASP A 688 -13.64 6.54 43.62
C ASP A 688 -13.31 7.47 44.80
N LYS A 689 -12.08 7.39 45.32
CA LYS A 689 -11.54 8.16 46.45
C LYS A 689 -10.11 8.62 46.14
N GLU A 690 -9.63 9.64 46.85
CA GLU A 690 -8.20 9.96 46.89
C GLU A 690 -7.43 8.71 47.36
N GLY A 691 -6.34 8.34 46.66
CA GLY A 691 -5.69 7.06 46.90
C GLY A 691 -4.70 6.66 45.81
N LEU A 692 -4.31 5.39 45.84
CA LEU A 692 -3.39 4.78 44.90
C LEU A 692 -4.15 3.78 44.02
N LEU A 693 -4.10 3.98 42.71
CA LEU A 693 -4.64 3.06 41.70
C LEU A 693 -3.47 2.34 41.03
N LEU A 694 -3.38 1.03 41.22
CA LEU A 694 -2.35 0.18 40.62
C LEU A 694 -2.83 -0.40 39.29
N GLY A 695 -1.91 -0.73 38.37
CA GLY A 695 -2.18 -1.35 37.07
C GLY A 695 -2.89 -2.69 37.19
N MET A 696 -2.49 -3.50 38.16
CA MET A 696 -3.23 -4.69 38.60
C MET A 696 -3.58 -4.58 40.08
N ASP A 697 -4.70 -5.21 40.46
CA ASP A 697 -5.08 -5.32 41.86
C ASP A 697 -4.34 -6.52 42.48
N PRO A 698 -3.38 -6.33 43.42
CA PRO A 698 -2.65 -7.42 44.04
C PRO A 698 -3.54 -8.32 44.91
N ALA A 699 -4.74 -7.88 45.29
CA ALA A 699 -5.72 -8.70 46.02
C ALA A 699 -6.62 -9.52 45.08
N SER A 700 -6.59 -9.25 43.78
CA SER A 700 -7.41 -9.96 42.80
C SER A 700 -6.83 -11.36 42.52
N PRO A 701 -7.64 -12.43 42.59
CA PRO A 701 -7.20 -13.77 42.24
C PRO A 701 -6.88 -13.93 40.74
N ALA A 702 -7.30 -12.97 39.89
CA ALA A 702 -6.97 -12.95 38.47
C ALA A 702 -5.55 -12.41 38.19
N THR A 703 -4.93 -11.75 39.17
CA THR A 703 -3.57 -11.22 39.05
C THR A 703 -2.56 -12.37 39.20
N PRO A 704 -1.60 -12.55 38.27
CA PRO A 704 -0.57 -13.59 38.38
C PRO A 704 0.25 -13.47 39.68
N PRO A 705 0.77 -14.57 40.25
CA PRO A 705 1.49 -14.51 41.54
C PRO A 705 2.71 -13.58 41.56
N GLU A 706 3.47 -13.51 40.47
CA GLU A 706 4.60 -12.59 40.32
C GLU A 706 4.17 -11.11 40.33
N ASP A 707 3.03 -10.80 39.70
CA ASP A 707 2.41 -9.48 39.70
C ASP A 707 1.83 -9.11 41.06
N GLN A 708 1.23 -10.06 41.77
CA GLN A 708 0.72 -9.84 43.13
C GLN A 708 1.82 -9.37 44.07
N ALA A 709 2.96 -10.06 44.08
CA ALA A 709 4.11 -9.70 44.92
C ALA A 709 4.66 -8.31 44.59
N ARG A 710 4.84 -8.04 43.30
CA ARG A 710 5.33 -6.76 42.75
C ARG A 710 4.42 -5.59 43.13
N TYR A 711 3.11 -5.71 42.88
CA TYR A 711 2.15 -4.65 43.17
C TYR A 711 1.86 -4.50 44.66
N ALA A 712 1.90 -5.57 45.45
CA ALA A 712 1.82 -5.50 46.91
C ALA A 712 3.02 -4.75 47.50
N ARG A 713 4.23 -5.01 47.00
CA ARG A 713 5.45 -4.28 47.40
C ARG A 713 5.35 -2.79 47.06
N PHE A 714 4.84 -2.46 45.87
CA PHE A 714 4.62 -1.06 45.49
C PHE A 714 3.62 -0.38 46.45
N ALA A 715 2.51 -1.04 46.77
CA ALA A 715 1.51 -0.53 47.70
C ALA A 715 2.06 -0.32 49.11
N GLU A 716 2.86 -1.27 49.60
CA GLU A 716 3.55 -1.20 50.90
C GLU A 716 4.43 0.05 51.00
N LEU A 717 5.33 0.23 50.03
CA LEU A 717 6.25 1.37 50.00
C LEU A 717 5.53 2.71 49.87
N ALA A 718 4.44 2.75 49.09
CA ALA A 718 3.63 3.96 48.95
C ALA A 718 2.86 4.29 50.25
N ALA A 719 2.41 3.27 51.01
CA ALA A 719 1.67 3.44 52.25
C ALA A 719 2.55 3.94 53.43
N GLU A 720 3.88 3.79 53.35
CA GLU A 720 4.82 4.36 54.34
C GLU A 720 4.75 5.90 54.42
N LYS A 721 4.20 6.56 53.39
CA LYS A 721 4.14 8.02 53.28
C LYS A 721 2.70 8.51 53.17
N ARG A 722 2.41 9.60 53.88
CA ARG A 722 1.13 10.32 53.72
C ARG A 722 1.02 11.08 52.40
N ILE A 723 2.15 11.61 51.92
CA ILE A 723 2.33 12.22 50.60
C ILE A 723 3.56 11.55 49.99
N VAL A 724 3.40 10.93 48.83
CA VAL A 724 4.49 10.24 48.12
C VAL A 724 5.34 11.30 47.42
N GLY A 725 4.75 12.10 46.54
CA GLY A 725 5.49 13.08 45.73
C GLY A 725 6.31 12.42 44.61
N ASP A 726 6.78 13.23 43.66
CA ASP A 726 7.48 12.77 42.46
C ASP A 726 8.80 12.05 42.76
N ARG A 727 9.61 12.56 43.69
CA ARG A 727 10.91 11.96 44.08
C ARG A 727 10.75 10.61 44.77
N GLU A 728 9.74 10.45 45.62
CA GLU A 728 9.51 9.17 46.26
C GLU A 728 8.96 8.15 45.26
N MET A 729 8.11 8.56 44.31
CA MET A 729 7.70 7.67 43.21
C MET A 729 8.89 7.18 42.40
N GLN A 730 9.88 8.03 42.12
CA GLN A 730 11.13 7.63 41.48
C GLN A 730 11.89 6.59 42.32
N ARG A 731 11.93 6.77 43.65
CA ARG A 731 12.56 5.80 44.58
C ARG A 731 11.84 4.45 44.58
N ILE A 732 10.51 4.46 44.66
CA ILE A 732 9.69 3.24 44.67
C ILE A 732 9.88 2.47 43.36
N LEU A 733 9.87 3.16 42.22
CA LEU A 733 10.13 2.53 40.92
C LEU A 733 11.54 1.93 40.81
N GLY A 734 12.52 2.45 41.56
CA GLY A 734 13.88 1.91 41.65
C GLY A 734 14.07 0.81 42.69
N ASP A 735 13.02 0.34 43.38
CA ASP A 735 13.14 -0.71 44.40
C ASP A 735 13.49 -2.06 43.75
N THR A 736 14.69 -2.55 44.07
CA THR A 736 15.21 -3.86 43.61
C THR A 736 14.98 -4.97 44.63
N GLY A 737 14.24 -4.70 45.72
CA GLY A 737 14.11 -5.61 46.87
C GLY A 737 15.46 -6.12 47.37
N ASP A 738 15.55 -7.44 47.57
CA ASP A 738 16.77 -8.14 48.06
C ASP A 738 17.85 -8.39 46.97
N GLY A 739 17.68 -7.83 45.75
CA GLY A 739 18.70 -7.83 44.70
C GLY A 739 18.78 -9.07 43.80
N LYS A 740 17.71 -9.88 43.65
CA LYS A 740 17.72 -11.13 42.85
C LYS A 740 17.13 -11.04 41.43
N GLY A 741 16.68 -9.88 40.97
CA GLY A 741 16.46 -9.58 39.54
C GLY A 741 15.30 -10.30 38.84
N GLY A 742 14.41 -10.97 39.60
CA GLY A 742 13.25 -11.69 39.10
C GLY A 742 12.03 -10.81 38.77
N PRO A 743 11.05 -11.33 38.02
CA PRO A 743 9.84 -10.59 37.61
C PRO A 743 8.95 -10.15 38.77
N GLU A 744 9.10 -10.70 39.97
CA GLU A 744 8.37 -10.28 41.17
C GLU A 744 8.82 -8.91 41.73
N GLN A 745 9.94 -8.35 41.23
CA GLN A 745 10.50 -7.08 41.70
C GLN A 745 10.00 -5.89 40.86
N ILE A 746 9.86 -4.71 41.50
CA ILE A 746 9.42 -3.47 40.85
C ILE A 746 10.44 -3.04 39.78
N TRP A 747 11.72 -2.95 40.16
CA TRP A 747 12.84 -2.85 39.22
C TRP A 747 13.49 -4.22 39.06
N ASN A 748 13.66 -4.68 37.83
CA ASN A 748 14.24 -5.99 37.54
C ASN A 748 15.09 -5.95 36.26
N SER A 749 15.68 -7.10 35.90
CA SER A 749 16.56 -7.24 34.74
C SER A 749 15.89 -6.96 33.39
N ALA A 750 14.56 -7.04 33.33
CA ALA A 750 13.79 -6.71 32.14
C ALA A 750 13.40 -5.23 32.07
N THR A 751 13.53 -4.44 33.15
CA THR A 751 13.21 -3.00 33.13
C THR A 751 14.01 -2.27 32.05
N ARG A 752 13.32 -1.56 31.14
CA ARG A 752 13.92 -0.78 30.04
C ARG A 752 13.76 0.71 30.23
N HIS A 753 12.70 1.15 30.90
CA HIS A 753 12.55 2.53 31.32
C HIS A 753 11.63 2.68 32.52
N SER A 754 11.92 3.71 33.31
CA SER A 754 11.15 4.13 34.46
C SER A 754 10.73 5.58 34.29
N VAL A 755 9.46 5.88 34.53
CA VAL A 755 8.87 7.20 34.27
C VAL A 755 7.95 7.63 35.41
N VAL A 756 8.11 8.87 35.85
CA VAL A 756 7.14 9.57 36.68
C VAL A 756 6.62 10.80 35.93
N PHE A 757 5.32 10.80 35.64
CA PHE A 757 4.60 11.94 35.08
C PHE A 757 4.03 12.80 36.19
N VAL A 758 4.13 14.12 36.01
CA VAL A 758 3.47 15.14 36.84
C VAL A 758 2.50 15.95 35.97
N PRO A 759 1.31 15.41 35.67
CA PRO A 759 0.37 15.99 34.69
C PRO A 759 0.06 17.47 34.87
N LYS A 760 -0.08 17.93 36.12
CA LYS A 760 -0.40 19.33 36.44
C LYS A 760 0.67 20.30 35.94
N SER A 761 1.94 19.96 36.14
CA SER A 761 3.07 20.79 35.72
C SER A 761 3.57 20.47 34.31
N GLY A 762 3.21 19.30 33.75
CA GLY A 762 3.72 18.83 32.47
C GLY A 762 5.13 18.26 32.54
N LYS A 763 5.66 18.01 33.74
CA LYS A 763 6.98 17.41 33.94
C LYS A 763 6.95 15.90 33.72
N VAL A 764 8.03 15.39 33.16
CA VAL A 764 8.30 13.96 32.97
C VAL A 764 9.68 13.65 33.50
N HIS A 765 9.77 12.80 34.51
CA HIS A 765 11.03 12.27 35.01
C HIS A 765 11.22 10.89 34.40
N VAL A 766 12.31 10.68 33.67
CA VAL A 766 12.60 9.42 32.98
C VAL A 766 13.98 8.92 33.34
N ALA A 767 14.09 7.63 33.68
CA ALA A 767 15.34 6.95 33.90
C ALA A 767 15.41 5.69 33.03
N PHE A 768 16.62 5.40 32.55
CA PHE A 768 16.95 4.17 31.85
C PHE A 768 17.93 3.34 32.69
N PRO A 769 18.08 2.03 32.43
CA PRO A 769 19.04 1.21 33.14
C PRO A 769 20.47 1.77 33.08
N GLY A 770 21.16 1.71 34.21
CA GLY A 770 22.59 1.97 34.31
C GLY A 770 23.42 0.86 33.67
N LYS A 771 24.75 1.06 33.59
CA LYS A 771 25.68 0.07 33.03
C LYS A 771 25.70 -1.26 33.81
N ASP A 772 25.30 -1.24 35.07
CA ASP A 772 25.20 -2.38 35.97
C ASP A 772 23.81 -3.06 35.93
N GLY A 773 22.88 -2.54 35.11
CA GLY A 773 21.49 -3.02 35.04
C GLY A 773 20.58 -2.48 36.14
N GLY A 774 21.11 -1.66 37.06
CA GLY A 774 20.33 -0.99 38.11
C GLY A 774 19.63 0.28 37.62
N PRO A 775 18.85 0.94 38.50
CA PRO A 775 18.20 2.23 38.18
C PRO A 775 19.23 3.32 37.85
N GLY A 776 19.15 3.88 36.64
CA GLY A 776 19.96 5.04 36.24
C GLY A 776 19.43 6.37 36.80
N PRO A 777 20.15 7.49 36.57
CA PRO A 777 19.71 8.81 37.00
C PRO A 777 18.50 9.28 36.18
N HIS A 778 17.59 10.02 36.83
CA HIS A 778 16.42 10.58 36.18
C HIS A 778 16.76 11.86 35.41
N THR A 779 16.34 11.91 34.15
CA THR A 779 16.29 13.11 33.32
C THR A 779 14.91 13.74 33.48
N THR A 780 14.84 15.05 33.70
CA THR A 780 13.57 15.78 33.79
C THR A 780 13.32 16.55 32.52
N LEU A 781 12.15 16.33 31.91
CA LEU A 781 11.68 17.02 30.73
C LEU A 781 10.38 17.75 31.05
N SER A 782 10.08 18.80 30.28
CA SER A 782 8.81 19.52 30.34
C SER A 782 8.14 19.47 28.97
N LEU A 783 6.82 19.31 28.95
CA LEU A 783 5.98 19.49 27.76
C LEU A 783 5.53 20.94 27.55
N LYS A 784 5.63 21.76 28.60
CA LYS A 784 5.18 23.16 28.59
C LYS A 784 6.30 24.16 28.26
N ASP A 785 7.55 23.69 28.31
CA ASP A 785 8.77 24.40 27.91
C ASP A 785 9.34 23.74 26.64
#